data_AF-A0A085FUA7-F1
#
_entry.id   AF-A0A085FUA7-F1
#
_cell.length_a   1.000
_cell.length_b   1.000
_cell.length_c   1.000
_cell.angle_alpha   90.00
_cell.angle_beta   90.00
_cell.angle_gamma   90.00
#
_symmetry.space_group_name_H-M   'P 1'
#
loop_
_entity.id
_entity.type
_entity.pdbx_description
1 polymer ?
#
loop_
_entity_poly.entity_id
_entity_poly.type
_entity_poly.pdbx_seq_one_letter_code
_entity_poly.pdbx_strand_id
1 'polypeptide(L)'
;MPGGEIAAAVGPADDWKPADALAVQPGAFLAGGKIDIGSGPAARPLILLAVEAGRAESVVQRKRARVADAQPALLRRIDQEEPTKGPECLSAERLFRLLVEQDDFATGIRKLCRGNETGEACPYDDDVCIERHDQPFVRPFPAGHYRQAVCGDKAAWFRLTNGPGCANPLNMNLIAQRPFLGVTGSALGRIWRDRLDAAGLGRAEALTQIEGLPDIVARVLAGRGVGAADAMRYLEPKLRDLLPDPSTLVGMDAAAARLARAVATREAVAIFGDYDVDGACSSALLAGFLRDAGARPRIHIPDRLIEGYGPNSEAIRMLAAEGATLLVTVDCGTTSHEPLAEARRLGLDVVVLDHHQAPEQLPQVEALVNPNRQDDLSGLGHLCAAGVVFLTLVATSRELRRHGLWAQRGGEPDLLAALDLVALATVADVVPLKGLNRAFVRQGIAMLRGRTRAGLAALLDVAGLDGPVQPWHLGFLLGPRINAGGRIGDAGLGARLLMTADEIEARSIAAELNRLNQERQDIEKLAVEEAVAQAEFALTKAEDLPVLLARSADWHPGIVGLVAARLKERFRRPAFALAQNGDGGATGSGRSVAGVDLGRAVRQAVDAGLALKGGGHAMAAGVTLGPGQDAAFHAFLVERLAPEVAQARESESLLVDAAMSAGGANPRLLAEIEKAGPYGAGCPEPVFVFPSHRLVDAVEIGSGGHVRIKLRSGDGATIGGIAFRVAQEPLGRALLAARGESVHLAASLTLNRWGGKETVEVRVIDLARAA
;
A
#
# COMPACT_ATOMS: atom_id res chain seq x y z
N MET A 1 -61.11 -25.00 32.54
CA MET A 1 -62.50 -25.06 32.05
C MET A 1 -62.70 -23.94 31.03
N PRO A 2 -62.98 -24.25 29.76
CA PRO A 2 -62.24 -25.15 28.84
C PRO A 2 -60.96 -24.42 28.32
N GLY A 3 -60.05 -24.94 27.49
CA GLY A 3 -60.07 -26.08 26.54
C GLY A 3 -60.09 -25.54 25.09
N GLY A 4 -59.24 -25.95 24.15
CA GLY A 4 -58.26 -27.05 24.20
C GLY A 4 -57.14 -26.94 23.15
N GLU A 5 -56.69 -28.10 22.64
CA GLU A 5 -55.31 -28.37 22.18
C GLU A 5 -55.19 -28.61 20.65
N ILE A 6 -53.93 -28.75 20.18
CA ILE A 6 -53.47 -29.61 19.05
C ILE A 6 -53.46 -29.09 17.58
N ALA A 7 -52.38 -29.53 16.89
CA ALA A 7 -52.13 -29.72 15.45
C ALA A 7 -51.67 -28.56 14.54
N ALA A 8 -50.74 -28.93 13.65
CA ALA A 8 -50.26 -28.18 12.49
C ALA A 8 -50.45 -29.01 11.20
N ALA A 9 -50.37 -28.38 10.03
CA ALA A 9 -50.35 -29.03 8.72
C ALA A 9 -49.47 -28.24 7.72
N VAL A 10 -49.11 -28.84 6.59
CA VAL A 10 -48.00 -28.37 5.71
C VAL A 10 -48.42 -28.23 4.24
N GLY A 11 -47.99 -27.12 3.62
CA GLY A 11 -47.77 -27.00 2.17
C GLY A 11 -49.01 -26.77 1.28
N PRO A 12 -48.83 -26.75 -0.06
CA PRO A 12 -47.58 -26.86 -0.82
C PRO A 12 -47.20 -25.53 -1.54
N ALA A 13 -46.18 -25.59 -2.40
CA ALA A 13 -45.85 -24.53 -3.37
C ALA A 13 -46.40 -24.88 -4.76
N ASP A 14 -46.51 -23.89 -5.65
CA ASP A 14 -46.40 -24.09 -7.10
C ASP A 14 -45.94 -22.80 -7.80
N ASP A 15 -45.26 -22.96 -8.94
CA ASP A 15 -44.71 -21.89 -9.78
C ASP A 15 -45.77 -21.28 -10.74
N TRP A 16 -45.45 -20.14 -11.37
CA TRP A 16 -45.30 -20.00 -12.84
C TRP A 16 -45.27 -18.51 -13.28
N LYS A 17 -44.41 -18.25 -14.28
CA LYS A 17 -43.93 -16.96 -14.82
C LYS A 17 -44.81 -16.42 -15.99
N PRO A 18 -44.48 -15.29 -16.66
CA PRO A 18 -43.88 -14.00 -16.24
C PRO A 18 -44.71 -12.79 -16.76
N ALA A 19 -44.18 -11.56 -16.67
CA ALA A 19 -44.54 -10.46 -17.58
C ALA A 19 -43.32 -9.56 -17.87
N ASP A 20 -43.08 -9.25 -19.15
CA ASP A 20 -42.04 -8.31 -19.60
C ASP A 20 -42.49 -6.84 -19.45
N ALA A 21 -41.52 -5.93 -19.27
CA ALA A 21 -41.79 -4.48 -19.27
C ALA A 21 -40.64 -3.70 -19.95
N LEU A 22 -40.99 -2.89 -20.97
CA LEU A 22 -40.06 -1.99 -21.66
C LEU A 22 -40.62 -0.57 -21.77
N ALA A 23 -39.82 0.37 -21.27
CA ALA A 23 -39.73 1.80 -21.63
C ALA A 23 -41.01 2.63 -21.89
N VAL A 24 -41.27 3.59 -20.99
CA VAL A 24 -41.95 4.87 -21.30
C VAL A 24 -41.15 6.02 -20.66
N GLN A 25 -40.94 7.12 -21.40
CA GLN A 25 -40.34 8.35 -20.87
C GLN A 25 -41.42 9.38 -20.46
N PRO A 26 -41.23 10.17 -19.38
CA PRO A 26 -42.06 11.33 -19.08
C PRO A 26 -41.54 12.62 -19.75
N GLY A 27 -42.46 13.39 -20.35
CA GLY A 27 -42.20 14.75 -20.83
C GLY A 27 -42.36 15.82 -19.73
N ALA A 28 -41.93 17.05 -20.02
CA ALA A 28 -41.89 18.15 -19.04
C ALA A 28 -43.09 19.11 -19.13
N PHE A 29 -43.43 19.77 -18.02
CA PHE A 29 -44.31 20.94 -17.98
C PHE A 29 -43.86 21.99 -16.94
N LEU A 30 -44.18 23.25 -17.22
CA LEU A 30 -44.09 24.43 -16.33
C LEU A 30 -45.54 24.83 -15.94
N ALA A 31 -45.89 25.76 -15.02
CA ALA A 31 -45.15 26.76 -14.25
C ALA A 31 -45.99 27.24 -13.02
N GLY A 32 -45.38 28.01 -12.11
CA GLY A 32 -46.05 29.18 -11.48
C GLY A 32 -46.42 29.14 -9.98
N GLY A 33 -46.39 30.32 -9.33
CA GLY A 33 -47.03 30.60 -8.03
C GLY A 33 -46.10 30.98 -6.85
N LYS A 34 -46.41 32.08 -6.15
CA LYS A 34 -45.88 32.46 -4.81
C LYS A 34 -47.03 32.54 -3.81
N ILE A 35 -46.84 32.10 -2.56
CA ILE A 35 -47.62 32.52 -1.36
C ILE A 35 -46.65 32.66 -0.15
N ASP A 36 -47.07 33.40 0.87
CA ASP A 36 -46.30 34.12 1.90
C ASP A 36 -45.71 33.33 3.09
N ILE A 37 -45.03 34.07 3.99
CA ILE A 37 -44.35 33.62 5.20
C ILE A 37 -45.21 33.90 6.46
N GLY A 38 -45.27 32.95 7.40
CA GLY A 38 -45.98 33.07 8.68
C GLY A 38 -45.23 33.87 9.77
N SER A 39 -45.97 34.38 10.75
CA SER A 39 -45.48 35.32 11.78
C SER A 39 -45.00 34.67 13.09
N GLY A 40 -44.09 35.35 13.80
CA GLY A 40 -43.64 35.02 15.16
C GLY A 40 -43.69 36.25 16.12
N PRO A 41 -43.73 36.05 17.45
CA PRO A 41 -44.11 37.12 18.40
C PRO A 41 -42.97 37.91 19.08
N ALA A 42 -43.30 39.18 19.37
CA ALA A 42 -42.85 40.08 20.45
C ALA A 42 -41.38 40.20 20.93
N ALA A 43 -40.87 41.41 20.72
CA ALA A 43 -39.80 42.20 21.38
C ALA A 43 -39.77 42.16 22.95
N ARG A 44 -38.80 42.68 23.73
CA ARG A 44 -37.52 43.46 23.59
C ARG A 44 -36.76 43.47 24.97
N PRO A 45 -35.60 44.13 25.26
CA PRO A 45 -35.12 45.47 24.84
C PRO A 45 -33.64 45.58 24.41
N LEU A 46 -33.17 46.83 24.16
CA LEU A 46 -31.81 47.20 23.76
C LEU A 46 -30.95 47.63 24.97
N ILE A 47 -29.62 47.54 24.81
CA ILE A 47 -28.64 48.47 25.41
C ILE A 47 -27.80 49.06 24.24
N LEU A 48 -27.23 50.26 24.42
CA LEU A 48 -26.57 51.07 23.40
C LEU A 48 -25.09 51.34 23.70
N LEU A 49 -24.38 51.90 22.71
CA LEU A 49 -22.97 52.34 22.68
C LEU A 49 -21.91 51.22 22.51
N ALA A 50 -20.73 51.45 21.93
CA ALA A 50 -20.32 52.35 20.82
C ALA A 50 -18.86 52.02 20.43
N VAL A 51 -18.55 51.84 19.14
CA VAL A 51 -17.18 51.80 18.60
C VAL A 51 -17.15 52.49 17.22
N GLU A 52 -15.98 53.00 16.83
CA GLU A 52 -15.78 54.07 15.85
C GLU A 52 -15.89 53.68 14.36
N ALA A 53 -16.03 54.69 13.50
CA ALA A 53 -16.12 54.55 12.05
C ALA A 53 -14.74 54.40 11.38
N GLY A 54 -14.26 53.15 11.27
CA GLY A 54 -13.13 52.79 10.42
C GLY A 54 -13.46 52.84 8.91
N ARG A 55 -12.48 53.18 8.07
CA ARG A 55 -12.66 53.35 6.62
C ARG A 55 -13.08 52.06 5.91
N ALA A 56 -13.83 52.20 4.82
CA ALA A 56 -14.11 51.10 3.91
C ALA A 56 -12.86 50.76 3.06
N GLU A 57 -12.34 49.54 3.21
CA GLU A 57 -11.44 48.90 2.24
C GLU A 57 -12.19 47.81 1.47
N SER A 58 -11.70 47.46 0.29
CA SER A 58 -12.40 46.56 -0.62
C SER A 58 -12.35 45.11 -0.14
N VAL A 59 -13.51 44.47 -0.04
CA VAL A 59 -13.60 43.02 0.20
C VAL A 59 -13.10 42.27 -1.04
N VAL A 60 -11.80 41.99 -1.06
CA VAL A 60 -11.20 41.09 -2.05
C VAL A 60 -11.91 39.74 -1.96
N GLN A 61 -12.38 39.22 -3.10
CA GLN A 61 -13.00 37.90 -3.15
C GLN A 61 -12.06 36.85 -2.53
N ARG A 62 -12.55 36.11 -1.53
CA ARG A 62 -11.82 34.98 -0.95
C ARG A 62 -11.49 33.97 -2.06
N LYS A 63 -10.25 33.98 -2.55
CA LYS A 63 -9.69 32.89 -3.35
C LYS A 63 -9.80 31.61 -2.51
N ARG A 64 -10.73 30.72 -2.87
CA ARG A 64 -10.65 29.33 -2.42
C ARG A 64 -9.38 28.74 -3.04
N ALA A 65 -8.36 28.53 -2.22
CA ALA A 65 -7.18 27.78 -2.63
C ALA A 65 -7.62 26.33 -2.86
N ARG A 66 -7.79 25.94 -4.13
CA ARG A 66 -7.92 24.52 -4.49
C ARG A 66 -6.59 23.84 -4.27
N VAL A 67 -6.58 22.71 -3.58
CA VAL A 67 -5.40 21.83 -3.49
C VAL A 67 -5.21 21.16 -4.85
N ALA A 68 -4.48 21.83 -5.74
CA ALA A 68 -4.17 21.37 -7.08
C ALA A 68 -2.91 20.51 -7.08
N ASP A 69 -2.90 19.45 -6.26
CA ASP A 69 -1.78 18.51 -6.15
C ASP A 69 -2.25 17.06 -6.26
N ALA A 70 -1.70 16.34 -7.24
CA ALA A 70 -2.04 14.96 -7.55
C ALA A 70 -0.95 14.33 -8.43
N GLN A 71 0.22 14.05 -7.84
CA GLN A 71 1.17 13.08 -8.40
C GLN A 71 0.84 11.67 -7.90
N PRO A 72 0.65 10.68 -8.79
CA PRO A 72 0.74 9.28 -8.44
C PRO A 72 2.23 8.89 -8.39
N ALA A 73 2.87 9.13 -7.25
CA ALA A 73 4.16 8.52 -6.98
C ALA A 73 3.98 6.99 -6.87
N LEU A 74 4.92 6.21 -7.42
CA LEU A 74 4.97 4.75 -7.24
C LEU A 74 5.50 4.42 -5.84
N LEU A 75 4.67 4.72 -4.83
CA LEU A 75 4.90 4.33 -3.44
C LEU A 75 4.86 2.79 -3.29
N ARG A 76 5.57 2.31 -2.26
CA ARG A 76 5.54 0.93 -1.76
C ARG A 76 5.54 1.05 -0.23
N ARG A 77 4.42 0.67 0.40
CA ARG A 77 3.97 0.99 1.78
C ARG A 77 3.92 2.49 2.12
N ILE A 78 3.00 2.91 2.99
CA ILE A 78 3.08 4.21 3.70
C ILE A 78 3.77 3.97 5.06
N ASP A 79 5.06 3.62 4.99
CA ASP A 79 5.99 3.43 6.12
C ASP A 79 5.53 2.49 7.26
N GLN A 80 5.40 1.18 7.00
CA GLN A 80 5.66 0.20 8.05
C GLN A 80 7.17 0.07 8.28
N GLU A 81 7.61 0.08 9.54
CA GLU A 81 8.98 -0.26 9.96
C GLU A 81 8.87 -1.38 11.01
N GLU A 82 9.36 -2.58 10.69
CA GLU A 82 9.14 -3.76 11.56
C GLU A 82 9.96 -3.67 12.87
N PRO A 83 9.41 -4.14 14.01
CA PRO A 83 10.02 -3.97 15.32
C PRO A 83 11.36 -4.73 15.46
N THR A 84 12.41 -4.02 15.90
CA THR A 84 13.66 -4.66 16.34
C THR A 84 13.53 -5.20 17.75
N LYS A 85 14.15 -6.35 18.05
CA LYS A 85 14.06 -7.00 19.37
C LYS A 85 14.49 -6.07 20.52
N GLY A 86 13.75 -6.14 21.63
CA GLY A 86 14.05 -5.43 22.87
C GLY A 86 15.34 -5.93 23.54
N PRO A 87 15.98 -5.11 24.39
CA PRO A 87 17.08 -5.55 25.25
C PRO A 87 16.54 -6.26 26.50
N GLU A 88 17.32 -7.17 27.08
CA GLU A 88 17.03 -7.69 28.42
C GLU A 88 17.10 -6.56 29.46
N CYS A 89 16.04 -6.39 30.27
CA CYS A 89 15.96 -5.30 31.23
C CYS A 89 16.83 -5.54 32.47
N LEU A 90 18.01 -4.90 32.53
CA LEU A 90 18.70 -4.67 33.80
C LEU A 90 17.95 -3.61 34.62
N SER A 91 17.78 -3.87 35.91
CA SER A 91 17.00 -3.02 36.83
C SER A 91 17.72 -1.70 37.14
N ALA A 92 17.00 -0.58 36.98
CA ALA A 92 17.49 0.74 37.31
C ALA A 92 17.52 0.98 38.84
N GLU A 93 18.61 0.57 39.51
CA GLU A 93 18.84 0.90 40.90
C GLU A 93 19.08 2.41 41.10
N ARG A 94 18.42 2.99 42.11
CA ARG A 94 18.53 4.42 42.42
C ARG A 94 19.82 4.72 43.17
N LEU A 95 20.69 5.52 42.57
CA LEU A 95 21.88 6.08 43.20
C LEU A 95 21.53 6.83 44.50
N PHE A 96 21.99 6.31 45.63
CA PHE A 96 22.17 7.06 46.87
C PHE A 96 23.62 6.93 47.34
N ARG A 97 24.34 8.05 47.46
CA ARG A 97 25.71 8.05 47.98
C ARG A 97 25.71 8.00 49.51
N LEU A 98 26.40 7.02 50.08
CA LEU A 98 27.13 7.20 51.33
C LEU A 98 28.40 6.32 51.33
N LEU A 99 29.37 6.69 52.17
CA LEU A 99 30.67 6.03 52.31
C LEU A 99 30.65 4.96 53.41
N VAL A 100 31.46 3.91 53.26
CA VAL A 100 32.33 3.31 54.29
C VAL A 100 33.29 2.31 53.59
N GLU A 101 34.39 1.95 54.24
CA GLU A 101 35.58 1.33 53.63
C GLU A 101 35.72 -0.19 53.90
N GLN A 102 36.70 -0.79 53.20
CA GLN A 102 37.54 -1.94 53.57
C GLN A 102 37.15 -3.42 53.26
N ASP A 103 38.14 -4.05 52.60
CA ASP A 103 38.77 -5.37 52.82
C ASP A 103 38.18 -6.71 52.30
N ASP A 104 38.94 -7.29 51.35
CA ASP A 104 39.45 -8.68 51.27
C ASP A 104 38.50 -9.91 51.18
N PHE A 105 38.46 -10.58 50.00
CA PHE A 105 39.45 -11.62 49.60
C PHE A 105 39.14 -12.21 48.20
N ALA A 106 40.09 -12.94 47.60
CA ALA A 106 39.96 -13.58 46.28
C ALA A 106 40.20 -15.11 46.28
N THR A 107 39.50 -15.86 45.41
CA THR A 107 39.89 -17.13 44.71
C THR A 107 38.65 -17.77 44.05
N GLY A 108 38.74 -18.60 43.00
CA GLY A 108 39.88 -19.04 42.19
C GLY A 108 39.48 -20.04 41.08
N ILE A 109 40.31 -20.21 40.04
CA ILE A 109 40.01 -21.05 38.85
C ILE A 109 40.73 -22.41 38.88
N ARG A 110 40.00 -23.50 38.59
CA ARG A 110 40.45 -24.82 38.05
C ARG A 110 39.20 -25.71 37.82
N LYS A 111 39.14 -26.76 36.99
CA LYS A 111 39.70 -27.14 35.67
C LYS A 111 39.33 -28.65 35.48
N LEU A 112 38.60 -28.98 34.41
CA LEU A 112 38.67 -30.22 33.61
C LEU A 112 38.58 -31.63 34.25
N CYS A 113 37.54 -32.39 33.85
CA CYS A 113 37.59 -33.65 33.04
C CYS A 113 36.20 -33.81 32.37
N ARG A 114 35.98 -34.18 31.08
CA ARG A 114 36.48 -35.19 30.10
C ARG A 114 35.76 -36.55 30.12
N GLY A 115 35.47 -37.09 28.92
CA GLY A 115 34.56 -38.21 28.63
C GLY A 115 33.40 -37.76 27.72
N ASN A 116 33.49 -37.61 26.38
CA ASN A 116 33.85 -38.56 25.29
C ASN A 116 32.69 -39.55 24.98
N GLU A 117 32.35 -39.97 23.75
CA GLU A 117 32.67 -39.65 22.32
C GLU A 117 31.77 -40.59 21.45
N THR A 118 31.31 -40.38 20.20
CA THR A 118 31.16 -39.25 19.23
C THR A 118 30.26 -39.73 18.06
N GLY A 119 29.71 -38.85 17.20
CA GLY A 119 28.98 -39.27 15.99
C GLY A 119 28.60 -38.13 15.02
N GLU A 120 29.28 -38.06 13.86
CA GLU A 120 29.10 -37.02 12.82
C GLU A 120 28.30 -37.56 11.59
N ALA A 121 28.23 -36.79 10.49
CA ALA A 121 27.16 -36.89 9.48
C ALA A 121 27.62 -37.13 8.02
N CYS A 122 26.65 -37.52 7.16
CA CYS A 122 26.66 -37.53 5.68
C CYS A 122 27.55 -38.59 4.98
N PRO A 123 27.40 -38.88 3.66
CA PRO A 123 26.39 -38.41 2.67
C PRO A 123 25.77 -39.50 1.73
N TYR A 124 24.80 -39.04 0.89
CA TYR A 124 24.41 -39.53 -0.46
C TYR A 124 23.70 -40.89 -0.72
N ASP A 125 22.87 -40.81 -1.77
CA ASP A 125 22.29 -41.81 -2.71
C ASP A 125 21.49 -43.02 -2.22
N ASP A 126 20.25 -43.11 -2.72
CA ASP A 126 19.60 -44.38 -3.11
C ASP A 126 18.54 -44.10 -4.21
N ASP A 127 18.66 -44.74 -5.37
CA ASP A 127 17.76 -44.58 -6.52
C ASP A 127 16.46 -45.41 -6.36
N VAL A 128 15.31 -44.83 -6.70
CA VAL A 128 14.05 -45.60 -6.87
C VAL A 128 13.48 -45.38 -8.27
N CYS A 129 14.03 -46.12 -9.24
CA CYS A 129 13.38 -46.29 -10.54
C CYS A 129 12.17 -47.23 -10.41
N ILE A 130 11.03 -46.83 -10.97
CA ILE A 130 9.89 -47.73 -11.23
C ILE A 130 9.70 -47.83 -12.75
N GLU A 131 10.29 -48.86 -13.35
CA GLU A 131 10.00 -49.22 -14.75
C GLU A 131 8.64 -49.93 -14.86
N ARG A 132 7.90 -49.62 -15.94
CA ARG A 132 7.03 -50.61 -16.61
C ARG A 132 6.70 -50.22 -18.06
N HIS A 133 7.50 -50.79 -18.98
CA HIS A 133 7.26 -51.05 -20.40
C HIS A 133 6.22 -50.25 -21.20
N ASP A 134 6.73 -49.56 -22.23
CA ASP A 134 6.36 -49.71 -23.65
C ASP A 134 4.88 -49.89 -24.05
N GLN A 135 4.33 -48.92 -24.81
CA GLN A 135 4.49 -48.90 -26.28
C GLN A 135 4.11 -47.53 -26.88
N PRO A 136 4.86 -47.00 -27.88
CA PRO A 136 4.53 -45.74 -28.56
C PRO A 136 3.58 -45.92 -29.76
N PHE A 137 2.38 -45.34 -29.69
CA PHE A 137 1.39 -45.44 -30.79
C PHE A 137 1.54 -44.31 -31.83
N VAL A 138 2.37 -44.54 -32.85
CA VAL A 138 2.59 -43.56 -33.94
C VAL A 138 1.55 -43.71 -35.06
N ARG A 139 0.91 -42.61 -35.46
CA ARG A 139 0.17 -42.52 -36.75
C ARG A 139 0.96 -41.65 -37.74
N PRO A 140 1.11 -42.07 -39.01
CA PRO A 140 1.88 -41.32 -40.01
C PRO A 140 1.04 -40.23 -40.71
N PHE A 141 1.71 -39.16 -41.12
CA PHE A 141 1.30 -38.31 -42.23
C PHE A 141 2.33 -38.45 -43.38
N PRO A 142 1.89 -38.44 -44.66
CA PRO A 142 2.76 -38.76 -45.80
C PRO A 142 3.69 -37.60 -46.18
N ALA A 143 4.82 -37.95 -46.81
CA ALA A 143 5.86 -37.01 -47.20
C ALA A 143 5.51 -36.20 -48.47
N GLY A 144 6.00 -34.96 -48.52
CA GLY A 144 6.09 -34.13 -49.73
C GLY A 144 7.54 -33.70 -49.97
N HIS A 145 7.98 -33.67 -51.23
CA HIS A 145 9.37 -33.38 -51.60
C HIS A 145 9.79 -31.93 -51.32
N TYR A 146 11.07 -31.68 -51.02
CA TYR A 146 11.98 -30.97 -51.93
C TYR A 146 13.46 -31.28 -51.60
N ARG A 147 14.40 -30.72 -52.37
CA ARG A 147 15.80 -31.20 -52.50
C ARG A 147 16.83 -30.50 -51.62
N GLN A 148 17.95 -31.19 -51.48
CA GLN A 148 19.24 -30.76 -50.91
C GLN A 148 19.70 -29.36 -51.34
N ALA A 149 20.39 -28.68 -50.41
CA ALA A 149 21.57 -27.87 -50.70
C ALA A 149 22.64 -28.22 -49.64
N VAL A 150 23.90 -28.39 -50.04
CA VAL A 150 25.00 -28.83 -49.15
C VAL A 150 26.19 -27.89 -49.29
N CYS A 151 26.59 -27.26 -48.18
CA CYS A 151 27.89 -26.63 -47.94
C CYS A 151 27.96 -26.28 -46.43
N GLY A 152 29.05 -26.49 -45.69
CA GLY A 152 30.32 -27.15 -45.99
C GLY A 152 31.23 -27.06 -44.75
N ASP A 153 32.05 -28.08 -44.49
CA ASP A 153 32.75 -28.21 -43.19
C ASP A 153 33.77 -27.11 -42.87
N LYS A 154 33.84 -26.76 -41.57
CA LYS A 154 35.08 -26.91 -40.78
C LYS A 154 34.83 -26.81 -39.27
N ALA A 155 35.32 -27.79 -38.54
CA ALA A 155 35.27 -27.83 -37.07
C ALA A 155 36.57 -27.32 -36.43
N ALA A 156 36.45 -26.70 -35.26
CA ALA A 156 37.54 -26.54 -34.30
C ALA A 156 36.94 -26.61 -32.88
N TRP A 157 37.58 -27.36 -31.99
CA TRP A 157 37.08 -27.64 -30.64
C TRP A 157 37.62 -26.64 -29.61
N PHE A 158 36.78 -26.22 -28.67
CA PHE A 158 37.24 -25.88 -27.32
C PHE A 158 36.25 -26.41 -26.27
N ARG A 159 36.79 -26.85 -25.13
CA ARG A 159 36.01 -27.52 -24.06
C ARG A 159 35.34 -26.49 -23.17
N LEU A 160 34.04 -26.63 -22.92
CA LEU A 160 33.38 -26.04 -21.77
C LEU A 160 33.51 -26.99 -20.57
N THR A 161 34.04 -26.47 -19.46
CA THR A 161 34.04 -27.16 -18.16
C THR A 161 32.74 -26.82 -17.44
N ASN A 162 31.90 -27.83 -17.16
CA ASN A 162 30.67 -27.64 -16.39
C ASN A 162 30.99 -27.26 -14.94
N GLY A 163 30.30 -26.24 -14.44
CA GLY A 163 30.18 -25.92 -13.01
C GLY A 163 28.70 -25.69 -12.67
N PRO A 164 28.15 -26.32 -11.61
CA PRO A 164 26.71 -26.28 -11.34
C PRO A 164 26.28 -24.97 -10.66
N GLY A 165 26.09 -23.92 -11.46
CA GLY A 165 25.40 -22.71 -11.04
C GLY A 165 23.91 -22.78 -11.37
N CYS A 166 23.06 -23.10 -10.39
CA CYS A 166 21.61 -23.15 -10.57
C CYS A 166 21.02 -21.74 -10.79
N ALA A 167 20.97 -21.30 -12.05
CA ALA A 167 20.37 -20.02 -12.41
C ALA A 167 18.85 -20.04 -12.20
N ASN A 168 18.35 -19.02 -11.48
CA ASN A 168 16.92 -18.83 -11.23
C ASN A 168 16.16 -18.60 -12.57
N PRO A 169 15.13 -19.41 -12.91
CA PRO A 169 14.49 -19.41 -14.23
C PRO A 169 13.74 -18.11 -14.59
N LEU A 170 13.58 -17.17 -13.65
CA LEU A 170 12.88 -15.90 -13.87
C LEU A 170 13.60 -14.90 -14.78
N ASN A 171 14.86 -15.14 -15.19
CA ASN A 171 15.68 -14.12 -15.89
C ASN A 171 16.22 -14.52 -17.28
N MET A 172 15.62 -15.52 -17.94
CA MET A 172 16.01 -15.93 -19.31
C MET A 172 14.84 -15.89 -20.32
N ASN A 173 14.32 -14.70 -20.61
CA ASN A 173 13.72 -14.44 -21.94
C ASN A 173 13.69 -12.96 -22.39
N LEU A 174 14.62 -12.13 -21.90
CA LEU A 174 14.89 -10.83 -22.52
C LEU A 174 15.74 -11.00 -23.78
N ILE A 175 15.13 -11.51 -24.86
CA ILE A 175 15.55 -11.12 -26.21
C ILE A 175 15.46 -9.59 -26.21
N ALA A 176 16.60 -8.91 -26.36
CA ALA A 176 16.71 -7.47 -26.08
C ALA A 176 15.66 -6.67 -26.86
N GLN A 177 14.57 -6.31 -26.17
CA GLN A 177 13.42 -5.70 -26.81
C GLN A 177 13.86 -4.40 -27.49
N ARG A 178 13.41 -4.19 -28.73
CA ARG A 178 13.70 -2.96 -29.46
C ARG A 178 13.13 -1.77 -28.68
N PRO A 179 13.88 -0.67 -28.51
CA PRO A 179 13.36 0.53 -27.87
C PRO A 179 12.07 0.99 -28.53
N PHE A 180 11.06 1.32 -27.74
CA PHE A 180 9.74 1.73 -28.22
C PHE A 180 9.88 3.03 -29.02
N LEU A 181 9.45 3.01 -30.29
CA LEU A 181 9.70 4.07 -31.28
C LEU A 181 11.18 4.47 -31.44
N GLY A 182 12.13 3.58 -31.10
CA GLY A 182 13.56 3.86 -31.15
C GLY A 182 14.11 4.70 -29.99
N VAL A 183 13.29 5.03 -28.98
CA VAL A 183 13.70 5.90 -27.86
C VAL A 183 14.66 5.19 -26.91
N THR A 184 15.96 5.34 -27.16
CA THR A 184 17.06 4.89 -26.28
C THR A 184 17.39 5.88 -25.16
N GLY A 185 17.00 7.15 -25.31
CA GLY A 185 17.20 8.18 -24.28
C GLY A 185 16.15 9.28 -24.39
N SER A 186 15.31 9.37 -23.36
CA SER A 186 14.30 10.42 -23.20
C SER A 186 14.85 11.68 -22.52
N ALA A 187 14.01 12.70 -22.32
CA ALA A 187 14.31 13.90 -21.53
C ALA A 187 14.64 13.59 -20.05
N LEU A 188 14.32 12.38 -19.58
CA LEU A 188 14.68 11.85 -18.25
C LEU A 188 15.76 10.75 -18.31
N GLY A 189 16.41 10.58 -19.46
CA GLY A 189 17.50 9.61 -19.67
C GLY A 189 17.06 8.16 -19.79
N ARG A 190 15.75 7.88 -19.98
CA ARG A 190 15.20 6.52 -19.98
C ARG A 190 15.12 5.93 -21.39
N ILE A 191 15.40 4.63 -21.50
CA ILE A 191 14.97 3.81 -22.63
C ILE A 191 13.45 3.59 -22.50
N TRP A 192 12.68 3.72 -23.58
CA TRP A 192 11.28 3.29 -23.58
C TRP A 192 11.18 1.86 -24.14
N ARG A 193 10.28 1.05 -23.60
CA ARG A 193 10.04 -0.34 -24.03
C ARG A 193 8.54 -0.61 -24.11
N ASP A 194 8.11 -1.52 -24.98
CA ASP A 194 6.75 -2.04 -24.89
C ASP A 194 6.63 -2.82 -23.57
N ARG A 195 5.50 -2.71 -22.85
CA ARG A 195 5.23 -3.53 -21.68
C ARG A 195 5.02 -5.00 -22.06
N LEU A 196 4.58 -5.25 -23.30
CA LEU A 196 4.29 -6.58 -23.81
C LEU A 196 5.52 -7.17 -24.50
N ASP A 197 5.89 -8.38 -24.08
CA ASP A 197 6.70 -9.29 -24.87
C ASP A 197 5.84 -9.96 -25.98
N ALA A 198 6.44 -10.87 -26.76
CA ALA A 198 5.72 -11.56 -27.83
C ALA A 198 4.49 -12.36 -27.30
N ALA A 199 4.59 -12.97 -26.11
CA ALA A 199 3.47 -13.66 -25.47
C ALA A 199 2.42 -12.68 -24.90
N GLY A 200 2.83 -11.51 -24.41
CA GLY A 200 1.95 -10.41 -24.04
C GLY A 200 1.14 -9.88 -25.23
N LEU A 201 1.77 -9.70 -26.40
CA LEU A 201 1.10 -9.26 -27.63
C LEU A 201 0.09 -10.31 -28.10
N GLY A 202 0.44 -11.60 -28.13
CA GLY A 202 -0.49 -12.67 -28.45
C GLY A 202 -1.68 -12.77 -27.49
N ARG A 203 -1.48 -12.49 -26.19
CA ARG A 203 -2.60 -12.38 -25.23
C ARG A 203 -3.50 -11.18 -25.51
N ALA A 204 -2.94 -10.02 -25.88
CA ALA A 204 -3.72 -8.84 -26.26
C ALA A 204 -4.54 -9.09 -27.53
N GLU A 205 -3.98 -9.75 -28.53
CA GLU A 205 -4.69 -10.14 -29.75
C GLU A 205 -5.85 -11.10 -29.43
N ALA A 206 -5.62 -12.13 -28.61
CA ALA A 206 -6.67 -13.06 -28.17
C ALA A 206 -7.79 -12.36 -27.36
N LEU A 207 -7.45 -11.40 -26.49
CA LEU A 207 -8.41 -10.57 -25.75
C LEU A 207 -9.31 -9.74 -26.68
N THR A 208 -8.76 -9.17 -27.76
CA THR A 208 -9.55 -8.44 -28.76
C THR A 208 -10.38 -9.36 -29.65
N GLN A 209 -9.86 -10.53 -30.04
CA GLN A 209 -10.55 -11.46 -30.94
C GLN A 209 -11.68 -12.25 -30.24
N ILE A 210 -11.50 -12.64 -28.97
CA ILE A 210 -12.45 -13.50 -28.25
C ILE A 210 -13.47 -12.66 -27.48
N GLU A 211 -13.01 -11.70 -26.66
CA GLU A 211 -13.86 -10.92 -25.76
C GLU A 211 -14.35 -9.60 -26.41
N GLY A 212 -13.96 -9.32 -27.66
CA GLY A 212 -14.35 -8.12 -28.41
C GLY A 212 -13.77 -6.81 -27.83
N LEU A 213 -12.76 -6.89 -26.97
CA LEU A 213 -12.21 -5.74 -26.26
C LEU A 213 -11.40 -4.82 -27.19
N PRO A 214 -11.46 -3.47 -27.03
CA PRO A 214 -10.60 -2.56 -27.77
C PRO A 214 -9.12 -2.87 -27.53
N ASP A 215 -8.30 -2.87 -28.58
CA ASP A 215 -6.84 -3.18 -28.52
C ASP A 215 -6.15 -2.52 -27.32
N ILE A 216 -6.36 -1.23 -27.11
CA ILE A 216 -5.71 -0.47 -26.02
C ILE A 216 -6.10 -1.00 -24.63
N VAL A 217 -7.34 -1.49 -24.45
CA VAL A 217 -7.80 -2.13 -23.21
C VAL A 217 -7.23 -3.55 -23.10
N ALA A 218 -7.24 -4.32 -24.20
CA ALA A 218 -6.67 -5.65 -24.28
C ALA A 218 -5.15 -5.66 -23.97
N ARG A 219 -4.40 -4.68 -24.48
CA ARG A 219 -2.97 -4.46 -24.18
C ARG A 219 -2.73 -4.12 -22.70
N VAL A 220 -3.57 -3.28 -22.10
CA VAL A 220 -3.50 -2.98 -20.65
C VAL A 220 -3.77 -4.22 -19.81
N LEU A 221 -4.76 -5.05 -20.18
CA LEU A 221 -5.08 -6.30 -19.49
C LEU A 221 -3.97 -7.36 -19.63
N ALA A 222 -3.48 -7.61 -20.85
CA ALA A 222 -2.34 -8.50 -21.09
C ALA A 222 -1.09 -8.03 -20.33
N GLY A 223 -0.87 -6.71 -20.26
CA GLY A 223 0.18 -6.06 -19.49
C GLY A 223 -0.02 -6.09 -17.96
N ARG A 224 -1.14 -6.64 -17.46
CA ARG A 224 -1.42 -7.00 -16.05
C ARG A 224 -1.47 -8.54 -15.88
N GLY A 225 -1.07 -9.29 -16.90
CA GLY A 225 -1.01 -10.75 -16.90
C GLY A 225 -2.32 -11.45 -17.27
N VAL A 226 -3.41 -10.70 -17.49
CA VAL A 226 -4.77 -11.23 -17.70
C VAL A 226 -4.88 -11.89 -19.08
N GLY A 227 -5.48 -13.08 -19.13
CA GLY A 227 -5.87 -13.76 -20.38
C GLY A 227 -7.37 -13.61 -20.68
N ALA A 228 -7.80 -14.01 -21.88
CA ALA A 228 -9.19 -13.87 -22.33
C ALA A 228 -10.21 -14.45 -21.33
N ALA A 229 -10.00 -15.68 -20.86
CA ALA A 229 -10.90 -16.37 -19.94
C ALA A 229 -11.13 -15.66 -18.59
N ASP A 230 -10.20 -14.81 -18.14
CA ASP A 230 -10.33 -14.04 -16.91
C ASP A 230 -10.76 -12.58 -17.14
N ALA A 231 -10.83 -12.12 -18.40
CA ALA A 231 -10.94 -10.71 -18.75
C ALA A 231 -12.16 -10.03 -18.12
N MET A 232 -13.35 -10.61 -18.31
CA MET A 232 -14.60 -10.05 -17.78
C MET A 232 -14.67 -10.12 -16.25
N ARG A 233 -14.11 -11.17 -15.62
CA ARG A 233 -13.99 -11.29 -14.16
C ARG A 233 -12.99 -10.28 -13.59
N TYR A 234 -11.96 -9.92 -14.35
CA TYR A 234 -10.99 -8.88 -13.97
C TYR A 234 -11.56 -7.46 -14.14
N LEU A 235 -12.32 -7.21 -15.20
CA LEU A 235 -13.00 -5.92 -15.47
C LEU A 235 -14.20 -5.68 -14.56
N GLU A 236 -14.86 -6.74 -14.07
CA GLU A 236 -15.98 -6.72 -13.12
C GLU A 236 -15.76 -7.68 -11.92
N PRO A 237 -14.77 -7.42 -11.05
CA PRO A 237 -14.46 -8.30 -9.92
C PRO A 237 -15.58 -8.23 -8.87
N LYS A 238 -16.37 -9.31 -8.78
CA LYS A 238 -17.48 -9.47 -7.83
C LYS A 238 -16.97 -10.19 -6.59
N LEU A 239 -17.26 -9.66 -5.40
CA LEU A 239 -16.74 -10.22 -4.15
C LEU A 239 -17.12 -11.70 -3.96
N ARG A 240 -18.36 -12.08 -4.27
CA ARG A 240 -18.83 -13.48 -4.22
C ARG A 240 -18.01 -14.45 -5.09
N ASP A 241 -17.36 -13.95 -6.14
CA ASP A 241 -16.59 -14.74 -7.11
C ASP A 241 -15.09 -14.79 -6.72
N LEU A 242 -14.66 -14.05 -5.68
CA LEU A 242 -13.25 -13.84 -5.31
C LEU A 242 -12.97 -13.97 -3.80
N LEU A 243 -13.99 -14.00 -2.95
CA LEU A 243 -13.87 -14.28 -1.52
C LEU A 243 -13.67 -15.80 -1.32
N PRO A 244 -12.54 -16.25 -0.75
CA PRO A 244 -12.31 -17.66 -0.44
C PRO A 244 -13.13 -18.08 0.79
N ASP A 245 -13.16 -19.39 1.08
CA ASP A 245 -13.51 -19.83 2.44
C ASP A 245 -12.39 -19.38 3.39
N PRO A 246 -12.67 -18.60 4.46
CA PRO A 246 -11.65 -18.19 5.42
C PRO A 246 -10.85 -19.35 6.00
N SER A 247 -11.42 -20.57 6.10
CA SER A 247 -10.72 -21.77 6.59
C SER A 247 -9.50 -22.19 5.75
N THR A 248 -9.26 -21.58 4.58
CA THR A 248 -7.99 -21.77 3.85
C THR A 248 -6.79 -21.09 4.51
N LEU A 249 -7.02 -20.16 5.44
CA LEU A 249 -5.97 -19.49 6.22
C LEU A 249 -5.63 -20.29 7.47
N VAL A 250 -4.34 -20.52 7.70
CA VAL A 250 -3.86 -21.29 8.86
C VAL A 250 -4.20 -20.55 10.15
N GLY A 251 -4.79 -21.28 11.10
CA GLY A 251 -5.26 -20.74 12.38
C GLY A 251 -6.64 -20.06 12.35
N MET A 252 -7.26 -19.86 11.17
CA MET A 252 -8.50 -19.09 11.06
C MET A 252 -9.65 -19.66 11.89
N ASP A 253 -9.93 -20.97 11.80
CA ASP A 253 -11.03 -21.58 12.55
C ASP A 253 -10.80 -21.56 14.07
N ALA A 254 -9.53 -21.59 14.51
CA ALA A 254 -9.19 -21.43 15.93
C ALA A 254 -9.44 -19.98 16.41
N ALA A 255 -9.06 -18.98 15.61
CA ALA A 255 -9.33 -17.57 15.89
C ALA A 255 -10.85 -17.30 15.91
N ALA A 256 -11.58 -17.77 14.90
CA ALA A 256 -13.03 -17.64 14.80
C ALA A 256 -13.77 -18.29 15.97
N ALA A 257 -13.38 -19.51 16.36
CA ALA A 257 -13.93 -20.18 17.54
C ALA A 257 -13.60 -19.45 18.84
N ARG A 258 -12.38 -18.89 18.99
CA ARG A 258 -11.98 -18.14 20.19
C ARG A 258 -12.73 -16.80 20.31
N LEU A 259 -12.97 -16.11 19.20
CA LEU A 259 -13.77 -14.88 19.16
C LEU A 259 -15.26 -15.17 19.39
N ALA A 260 -15.79 -16.26 18.81
CA ALA A 260 -17.15 -16.70 19.07
C ALA A 260 -17.37 -17.09 20.55
N ARG A 261 -16.37 -17.71 21.21
CA ARG A 261 -16.36 -17.93 22.66
C ARG A 261 -16.50 -16.60 23.42
N ALA A 262 -15.63 -15.62 23.15
CA ALA A 262 -15.65 -14.31 23.81
C ALA A 262 -16.99 -13.57 23.69
N VAL A 263 -17.65 -13.71 22.54
CA VAL A 263 -19.01 -13.16 22.30
C VAL A 263 -20.08 -13.88 23.11
N ALA A 264 -20.00 -15.22 23.23
CA ALA A 264 -20.97 -16.01 23.99
C ALA A 264 -20.86 -15.77 25.50
N THR A 265 -19.63 -15.66 26.01
CA THR A 265 -19.30 -15.38 27.43
C THR A 265 -19.37 -13.90 27.80
N ARG A 266 -19.40 -13.00 26.80
CA ARG A 266 -19.33 -11.53 26.94
C ARG A 266 -18.04 -11.05 27.61
N GLU A 267 -16.93 -11.68 27.26
CA GLU A 267 -15.59 -11.35 27.75
C GLU A 267 -15.18 -9.89 27.47
N ALA A 268 -14.29 -9.38 28.32
CA ALA A 268 -13.51 -8.18 28.06
C ALA A 268 -12.34 -8.54 27.14
N VAL A 269 -12.33 -7.95 25.94
CA VAL A 269 -11.38 -8.24 24.87
C VAL A 269 -10.47 -7.04 24.68
N ALA A 270 -9.20 -7.17 25.02
CA ALA A 270 -8.19 -6.21 24.64
C ALA A 270 -7.87 -6.37 23.15
N ILE A 271 -7.84 -5.28 22.40
CA ILE A 271 -7.41 -5.21 21.01
C ILE A 271 -6.16 -4.35 20.97
N PHE A 272 -5.05 -4.89 20.49
CA PHE A 272 -3.78 -4.17 20.35
C PHE A 272 -3.51 -3.96 18.86
N GLY A 273 -3.55 -2.71 18.38
CA GLY A 273 -3.33 -2.38 16.98
C GLY A 273 -2.11 -1.50 16.77
N ASP A 274 -1.53 -1.52 15.57
CA ASP A 274 -0.52 -0.51 15.19
C ASP A 274 -1.19 0.86 14.91
N TYR A 275 -0.39 1.92 14.94
CA TYR A 275 -0.85 3.32 14.86
C TYR A 275 -1.20 3.80 13.45
N ASP A 276 -0.92 2.99 12.42
CA ASP A 276 -1.11 3.37 11.03
C ASP A 276 -2.56 3.16 10.54
N VAL A 277 -2.81 3.39 9.24
CA VAL A 277 -4.15 3.24 8.67
C VAL A 277 -4.68 1.80 8.70
N ASP A 278 -3.82 0.79 8.48
CA ASP A 278 -4.23 -0.61 8.46
C ASP A 278 -4.44 -1.12 9.89
N GLY A 279 -3.55 -0.81 10.83
CA GLY A 279 -3.74 -1.05 12.26
C GLY A 279 -5.00 -0.36 12.83
N ALA A 280 -5.24 0.90 12.48
CA ALA A 280 -6.43 1.64 12.91
C ALA A 280 -7.73 1.12 12.27
N CYS A 281 -7.71 0.78 10.96
CA CYS A 281 -8.87 0.16 10.31
C CYS A 281 -9.17 -1.22 10.88
N SER A 282 -8.15 -2.06 11.06
CA SER A 282 -8.25 -3.39 11.65
C SER A 282 -8.84 -3.36 13.07
N SER A 283 -8.36 -2.43 13.90
CA SER A 283 -8.88 -2.21 15.25
C SER A 283 -10.35 -1.77 15.22
N ALA A 284 -10.71 -0.82 14.34
CA ALA A 284 -12.08 -0.33 14.21
C ALA A 284 -13.05 -1.41 13.66
N LEU A 285 -12.61 -2.24 12.71
CA LEU A 285 -13.35 -3.37 12.16
C LEU A 285 -13.67 -4.40 13.26
N LEU A 286 -12.64 -4.86 13.98
CA LEU A 286 -12.77 -5.89 15.01
C LEU A 286 -13.59 -5.38 16.20
N ALA A 287 -13.31 -4.16 16.69
CA ALA A 287 -14.02 -3.59 17.83
C ALA A 287 -15.48 -3.26 17.50
N GLY A 288 -15.78 -2.78 16.29
CA GLY A 288 -17.15 -2.59 15.82
C GLY A 288 -17.94 -3.90 15.84
N PHE A 289 -17.42 -4.92 15.15
CA PHE A 289 -18.05 -6.25 15.10
C PHE A 289 -18.22 -6.88 16.49
N LEU A 290 -17.19 -6.86 17.35
CA LEU A 290 -17.28 -7.45 18.69
C LEU A 290 -18.26 -6.70 19.61
N ARG A 291 -18.36 -5.37 19.49
CA ARG A 291 -19.35 -4.57 20.23
C ARG A 291 -20.77 -4.87 19.77
N ASP A 292 -21.00 -4.98 18.47
CA ASP A 292 -22.32 -5.24 17.90
C ASP A 292 -22.73 -6.71 18.13
N ALA A 293 -21.75 -7.63 18.16
CA ALA A 293 -21.85 -8.98 18.72
C ALA A 293 -21.93 -9.00 20.27
N GLY A 294 -21.86 -7.87 20.96
CA GLY A 294 -22.09 -7.71 22.40
C GLY A 294 -21.03 -8.29 23.34
N ALA A 295 -19.79 -8.43 22.90
CA ALA A 295 -18.61 -8.50 23.76
C ALA A 295 -18.19 -7.08 24.21
N ARG A 296 -17.10 -6.96 24.98
CA ARG A 296 -16.58 -5.65 25.45
C ARG A 296 -15.16 -5.40 24.94
N PRO A 297 -15.00 -4.84 23.72
CA PRO A 297 -13.70 -4.51 23.15
C PRO A 297 -13.10 -3.23 23.74
N ARG A 298 -11.80 -3.27 24.05
CA ARG A 298 -10.95 -2.16 24.51
C ARG A 298 -9.72 -2.09 23.61
N ILE A 299 -9.62 -1.04 22.80
CA ILE A 299 -8.44 -0.83 21.94
C ILE A 299 -7.32 -0.17 22.74
N HIS A 300 -6.09 -0.65 22.53
CA HIS A 300 -4.83 0.04 22.79
C HIS A 300 -4.09 0.22 21.46
N ILE A 301 -3.53 1.41 21.24
CA ILE A 301 -2.62 1.75 20.14
C ILE A 301 -1.38 2.32 20.84
N PRO A 302 -0.16 1.79 20.61
CA PRO A 302 1.02 2.23 21.33
C PRO A 302 1.48 3.62 20.88
N ASP A 303 2.02 4.40 21.82
CA ASP A 303 2.78 5.61 21.44
C ASP A 303 4.16 5.20 20.89
N ARG A 304 4.40 5.47 19.61
CA ARG A 304 5.64 5.13 18.90
C ARG A 304 6.91 5.74 19.53
N LEU A 305 6.82 6.88 20.21
CA LEU A 305 7.95 7.58 20.82
C LEU A 305 8.21 7.13 22.26
N ILE A 306 7.17 6.68 22.98
CA ILE A 306 7.24 6.31 24.40
C ILE A 306 7.27 4.78 24.59
N GLU A 307 6.34 4.05 23.98
CA GLU A 307 6.23 2.57 24.05
C GLU A 307 7.03 1.87 22.95
N GLY A 308 7.24 2.53 21.82
CA GLY A 308 7.87 1.96 20.64
C GLY A 308 6.89 1.27 19.69
N TYR A 309 7.36 0.23 19.00
CA TYR A 309 6.60 -0.47 17.95
C TYR A 309 5.98 -1.78 18.43
N GLY A 310 4.67 -1.93 18.19
CA GLY A 310 3.93 -3.18 18.39
C GLY A 310 3.67 -3.56 19.86
N PRO A 311 3.22 -4.81 20.10
CA PRO A 311 2.89 -5.31 21.44
C PRO A 311 4.06 -5.20 22.40
N ASN A 312 3.83 -4.60 23.57
CA ASN A 312 4.82 -4.49 24.64
C ASN A 312 4.28 -5.05 25.97
N SER A 313 5.19 -5.58 26.79
CA SER A 313 4.86 -6.30 28.04
C SER A 313 4.23 -5.41 29.12
N GLU A 314 4.39 -4.08 29.07
CA GLU A 314 3.82 -3.15 30.04
C GLU A 314 2.35 -2.82 29.75
N ALA A 315 2.03 -2.44 28.52
CA ALA A 315 0.65 -2.27 28.06
C ALA A 315 -0.16 -3.58 28.18
N ILE A 316 0.46 -4.74 27.95
CA ILE A 316 -0.18 -6.04 28.18
C ILE A 316 -0.51 -6.28 29.66
N ARG A 317 0.39 -5.93 30.59
CA ARG A 317 0.11 -5.96 32.04
C ARG A 317 -0.99 -4.98 32.44
N MET A 318 -1.03 -3.78 31.86
CA MET A 318 -2.11 -2.82 32.05
C MET A 318 -3.46 -3.39 31.59
N LEU A 319 -3.53 -3.95 30.39
CA LEU A 319 -4.77 -4.51 29.83
C LEU A 319 -5.27 -5.74 30.62
N ALA A 320 -4.36 -6.57 31.14
CA ALA A 320 -4.72 -7.64 32.08
C ALA A 320 -5.28 -7.07 33.40
N ALA A 321 -4.70 -5.99 33.93
CA ALA A 321 -5.18 -5.31 35.15
C ALA A 321 -6.51 -4.56 34.94
N GLU A 322 -6.81 -4.09 33.72
CA GLU A 322 -8.14 -3.61 33.32
C GLU A 322 -9.20 -4.73 33.25
N GLY A 323 -8.80 -6.00 33.44
CA GLY A 323 -9.70 -7.16 33.47
C GLY A 323 -9.94 -7.81 32.12
N ALA A 324 -9.06 -7.59 31.13
CA ALA A 324 -9.10 -8.35 29.87
C ALA A 324 -8.88 -9.85 30.13
N THR A 325 -9.47 -10.67 29.26
CA THR A 325 -9.37 -12.16 29.30
C THR A 325 -8.98 -12.76 27.95
N LEU A 326 -9.11 -11.97 26.88
CA LEU A 326 -8.59 -12.22 25.54
C LEU A 326 -7.80 -10.99 25.10
N LEU A 327 -6.58 -11.21 24.59
CA LEU A 327 -5.82 -10.24 23.82
C LEU A 327 -5.92 -10.60 22.34
N VAL A 328 -6.30 -9.65 21.49
CA VAL A 328 -6.25 -9.78 20.02
C VAL A 328 -5.29 -8.74 19.47
N THR A 329 -4.16 -9.15 18.91
CA THR A 329 -3.28 -8.23 18.18
C THR A 329 -3.73 -8.13 16.72
N VAL A 330 -3.69 -6.91 16.16
CA VAL A 330 -4.07 -6.64 14.78
C VAL A 330 -2.99 -5.78 14.09
N ASP A 331 -2.63 -6.15 12.86
CA ASP A 331 -1.48 -5.56 12.12
C ASP A 331 -0.14 -5.62 12.89
N CYS A 332 -0.04 -6.56 13.83
CA CYS A 332 1.16 -6.79 14.63
C CYS A 332 1.05 -8.12 15.38
N GLY A 333 2.17 -8.58 15.94
CA GLY A 333 2.23 -9.71 16.88
C GLY A 333 2.98 -10.94 16.37
N THR A 334 3.12 -11.15 15.05
CA THR A 334 3.76 -12.36 14.48
C THR A 334 5.18 -12.60 15.00
N THR A 335 5.92 -11.52 15.33
CA THR A 335 7.31 -11.56 15.81
C THR A 335 7.44 -11.26 17.32
N SER A 336 6.34 -11.00 18.03
CA SER A 336 6.31 -10.47 19.40
C SER A 336 6.40 -11.54 20.50
N HIS A 337 7.39 -12.44 20.40
CA HIS A 337 7.50 -13.63 21.27
C HIS A 337 7.42 -13.34 22.77
N GLU A 338 8.21 -12.40 23.30
CA GLU A 338 8.28 -12.09 24.73
C GLU A 338 6.99 -11.41 25.24
N PRO A 339 6.47 -10.31 24.63
CA PRO A 339 5.20 -9.70 25.02
C PRO A 339 4.03 -10.69 25.07
N LEU A 340 3.91 -11.58 24.07
CA LEU A 340 2.81 -12.55 24.01
C LEU A 340 3.03 -13.74 24.97
N ALA A 341 4.28 -14.06 25.32
CA ALA A 341 4.58 -15.00 26.40
C ALA A 341 4.20 -14.43 27.78
N GLU A 342 4.44 -13.14 28.06
CA GLU A 342 3.96 -12.49 29.29
C GLU A 342 2.41 -12.42 29.32
N ALA A 343 1.74 -12.13 28.20
CA ALA A 343 0.27 -12.21 28.11
C ALA A 343 -0.26 -13.58 28.58
N ARG A 344 0.32 -14.66 28.04
CA ARG A 344 0.02 -16.04 28.44
C ARG A 344 0.31 -16.29 29.93
N ARG A 345 1.38 -15.70 30.46
CA ARG A 345 1.81 -15.82 31.88
C ARG A 345 0.87 -15.09 32.84
N LEU A 346 0.16 -14.07 32.37
CA LEU A 346 -0.91 -13.35 33.09
C LEU A 346 -2.28 -14.04 32.99
N GLY A 347 -2.39 -15.12 32.21
CA GLY A 347 -3.65 -15.85 32.01
C GLY A 347 -4.56 -15.27 30.91
N LEU A 348 -4.04 -14.40 30.03
CA LEU A 348 -4.73 -13.99 28.81
C LEU A 348 -4.63 -15.11 27.77
N ASP A 349 -5.75 -15.47 27.13
CA ASP A 349 -5.68 -16.11 25.82
C ASP A 349 -5.20 -15.05 24.78
N VAL A 350 -4.47 -15.49 23.75
CA VAL A 350 -3.94 -14.60 22.71
C VAL A 350 -4.38 -15.04 21.31
N VAL A 351 -4.89 -14.09 20.52
CA VAL A 351 -5.12 -14.23 19.07
C VAL A 351 -4.30 -13.18 18.33
N VAL A 352 -3.64 -13.56 17.24
CA VAL A 352 -2.84 -12.68 16.39
C VAL A 352 -3.44 -12.64 14.98
N LEU A 353 -3.78 -11.47 14.47
CA LEU A 353 -4.35 -11.24 13.13
C LEU A 353 -3.46 -10.25 12.35
N ASP A 354 -2.58 -10.79 11.51
CA ASP A 354 -1.39 -10.07 11.01
C ASP A 354 -1.11 -10.42 9.54
N HIS A 355 -0.22 -9.68 8.88
CA HIS A 355 0.26 -9.93 7.51
C HIS A 355 1.77 -9.66 7.32
N HIS A 356 2.49 -9.23 8.37
CA HIS A 356 3.93 -8.96 8.31
C HIS A 356 4.71 -10.24 7.96
N GLN A 357 5.98 -10.11 7.55
CA GLN A 357 6.77 -11.28 7.14
C GLN A 357 7.04 -12.22 8.33
N ALA A 358 6.60 -13.46 8.21
CA ALA A 358 6.63 -14.42 9.30
C ALA A 358 7.94 -15.24 9.30
N PRO A 359 8.69 -15.28 10.42
CA PRO A 359 9.78 -16.23 10.60
C PRO A 359 9.26 -17.67 10.76
N GLU A 360 10.16 -18.64 10.66
CA GLU A 360 9.88 -20.07 10.88
C GLU A 360 9.37 -20.36 12.31
N GLN A 361 9.93 -19.67 13.30
CA GLN A 361 9.56 -19.79 14.70
C GLN A 361 8.49 -18.75 15.03
N LEU A 362 7.30 -19.19 15.46
CA LEU A 362 6.15 -18.34 15.79
C LEU A 362 5.89 -18.29 17.31
N PRO A 363 5.23 -17.23 17.84
CA PRO A 363 4.84 -17.17 19.25
C PRO A 363 3.77 -18.21 19.60
N GLN A 364 3.81 -18.72 20.83
CA GLN A 364 2.87 -19.74 21.33
C GLN A 364 1.57 -19.11 21.85
N VAL A 365 0.59 -19.00 20.95
CA VAL A 365 -0.70 -18.33 21.15
C VAL A 365 -1.86 -19.23 20.73
N GLU A 366 -3.08 -18.94 21.18
CA GLU A 366 -4.28 -19.75 20.95
C GLU A 366 -4.71 -19.75 19.47
N ALA A 367 -4.45 -18.65 18.74
CA ALA A 367 -4.49 -18.64 17.27
C ALA A 367 -3.57 -17.56 16.69
N LEU A 368 -2.91 -17.86 15.56
CA LEU A 368 -2.15 -16.88 14.77
C LEU A 368 -2.54 -17.02 13.31
N VAL A 369 -3.26 -16.04 12.79
CA VAL A 369 -3.68 -15.93 11.40
C VAL A 369 -2.76 -14.91 10.72
N ASN A 370 -1.87 -15.41 9.86
CA ASN A 370 -1.04 -14.55 9.00
C ASN A 370 -0.77 -15.28 7.67
N PRO A 371 -1.18 -14.72 6.51
CA PRO A 371 -1.05 -15.37 5.22
C PRO A 371 0.38 -15.33 4.62
N ASN A 372 1.35 -14.80 5.35
CA ASN A 372 2.78 -14.83 5.05
C ASN A 372 3.56 -15.82 5.94
N ARG A 373 2.86 -16.68 6.72
CA ARG A 373 3.46 -17.85 7.38
C ARG A 373 4.02 -18.84 6.36
N GLN A 374 5.10 -19.55 6.72
CA GLN A 374 5.72 -20.54 5.84
C GLN A 374 4.87 -21.81 5.66
N ASP A 375 3.90 -22.07 6.53
CA ASP A 375 2.94 -23.17 6.45
C ASP A 375 1.57 -22.78 5.85
N ASP A 376 1.36 -21.50 5.51
CA ASP A 376 0.10 -21.03 4.89
C ASP A 376 0.15 -21.13 3.36
N LEU A 377 -0.76 -21.95 2.81
CA LEU A 377 -0.86 -22.22 1.37
C LEU A 377 -2.05 -21.53 0.69
N SER A 378 -2.69 -20.55 1.34
CA SER A 378 -3.88 -19.86 0.82
C SER A 378 -3.60 -18.99 -0.42
N GLY A 379 -2.34 -18.59 -0.65
CA GLY A 379 -1.96 -17.59 -1.64
C GLY A 379 -2.35 -16.14 -1.27
N LEU A 380 -2.86 -15.93 -0.06
CA LEU A 380 -3.39 -14.65 0.41
C LEU A 380 -2.33 -13.72 1.02
N GLY A 381 -1.02 -14.05 0.96
CA GLY A 381 0.10 -13.24 1.50
C GLY A 381 0.26 -11.83 0.88
N HIS A 382 -0.72 -11.42 0.08
CA HIS A 382 -0.86 -10.09 -0.49
C HIS A 382 -1.97 -9.25 0.18
N LEU A 383 -2.76 -9.80 1.11
CA LEU A 383 -3.72 -9.02 1.90
C LEU A 383 -2.98 -8.11 2.90
N CYS A 384 -3.59 -6.99 3.26
CA CYS A 384 -3.22 -6.22 4.44
C CYS A 384 -3.97 -6.78 5.69
N ALA A 385 -3.62 -6.34 6.90
CA ALA A 385 -4.22 -6.79 8.15
C ALA A 385 -5.75 -6.64 8.15
N ALA A 386 -6.29 -5.52 7.67
CA ALA A 386 -7.74 -5.29 7.62
C ALA A 386 -8.45 -6.29 6.68
N GLY A 387 -7.76 -6.82 5.67
CA GLY A 387 -8.25 -7.91 4.82
C GLY A 387 -8.27 -9.25 5.55
N VAL A 388 -7.25 -9.55 6.37
CA VAL A 388 -7.19 -10.74 7.23
C VAL A 388 -8.24 -10.67 8.34
N VAL A 389 -8.39 -9.51 8.99
CA VAL A 389 -9.45 -9.23 9.97
C VAL A 389 -10.82 -9.38 9.32
N PHE A 390 -11.07 -8.83 8.12
CA PHE A 390 -12.35 -9.02 7.43
C PHE A 390 -12.71 -10.49 7.21
N LEU A 391 -11.76 -11.32 6.74
CA LEU A 391 -11.96 -12.77 6.63
C LEU A 391 -12.21 -13.43 8.00
N THR A 392 -11.56 -12.94 9.04
CA THR A 392 -11.79 -13.36 10.44
C THR A 392 -13.19 -12.98 10.93
N LEU A 393 -13.74 -11.83 10.54
CA LEU A 393 -15.12 -11.45 10.84
C LEU A 393 -16.12 -12.36 10.12
N VAL A 394 -15.87 -12.70 8.85
CA VAL A 394 -16.69 -13.66 8.08
C VAL A 394 -16.68 -15.05 8.75
N ALA A 395 -15.50 -15.54 9.15
CA ALA A 395 -15.35 -16.81 9.85
C ALA A 395 -16.03 -16.81 11.23
N THR A 396 -15.80 -15.77 12.03
CA THR A 396 -16.43 -15.62 13.36
C THR A 396 -17.94 -15.53 13.23
N SER A 397 -18.45 -14.78 12.24
CA SER A 397 -19.88 -14.65 11.98
C SER A 397 -20.53 -15.98 11.58
N ARG A 398 -19.83 -16.81 10.79
CA ARG A 398 -20.25 -18.19 10.48
C ARG A 398 -20.44 -19.02 11.76
N GLU A 399 -19.49 -18.97 12.70
CA GLU A 399 -19.61 -19.71 13.96
C GLU A 399 -20.68 -19.12 14.90
N LEU A 400 -20.79 -17.80 15.01
CA LEU A 400 -21.88 -17.15 15.76
C LEU A 400 -23.27 -17.51 15.21
N ARG A 401 -23.40 -17.68 13.89
CA ARG A 401 -24.62 -18.17 13.24
C ARG A 401 -24.88 -19.64 13.56
N ARG A 402 -23.87 -20.51 13.56
CA ARG A 402 -23.97 -21.94 13.96
C ARG A 402 -24.37 -22.11 15.42
N HIS A 403 -23.91 -21.24 16.31
CA HIS A 403 -24.32 -21.19 17.72
C HIS A 403 -25.66 -20.46 17.96
N GLY A 404 -26.33 -19.96 16.91
CA GLY A 404 -27.62 -19.26 17.01
C GLY A 404 -27.56 -17.88 17.67
N LEU A 405 -26.36 -17.34 17.93
CA LEU A 405 -26.16 -16.10 18.70
C LEU A 405 -26.66 -14.87 17.96
N TRP A 406 -26.62 -14.84 16.62
CA TRP A 406 -27.24 -13.78 15.81
C TRP A 406 -28.78 -13.80 15.87
N ALA A 407 -29.39 -14.99 15.90
CA ALA A 407 -30.85 -15.10 16.05
C ALA A 407 -31.32 -14.58 17.41
N GLN A 408 -30.56 -14.83 18.47
CA GLN A 408 -30.79 -14.27 19.82
C GLN A 408 -30.60 -12.74 19.89
N ARG A 409 -29.90 -12.15 18.92
CA ARG A 409 -29.60 -10.70 18.83
C ARG A 409 -30.50 -9.94 17.83
N GLY A 410 -31.38 -10.65 17.12
CA GLY A 410 -32.29 -10.06 16.14
C GLY A 410 -31.68 -9.78 14.76
N GLY A 411 -30.43 -10.21 14.50
CA GLY A 411 -29.76 -9.99 13.23
C GLY A 411 -28.26 -10.28 13.25
N GLU A 412 -27.66 -10.26 12.07
CA GLU A 412 -26.23 -10.30 11.82
C GLU A 412 -25.82 -8.94 11.19
N PRO A 413 -24.69 -8.31 11.57
CA PRO A 413 -24.28 -7.02 11.01
C PRO A 413 -23.92 -7.12 9.53
N ASP A 414 -24.20 -6.07 8.75
CA ASP A 414 -23.78 -6.01 7.35
C ASP A 414 -22.27 -5.79 7.23
N LEU A 415 -21.53 -6.88 7.05
CA LEU A 415 -20.09 -6.84 6.80
C LEU A 415 -19.75 -6.12 5.48
N LEU A 416 -20.64 -6.03 4.48
CA LEU A 416 -20.34 -5.34 3.23
C LEU A 416 -20.21 -3.82 3.43
N ALA A 417 -20.96 -3.24 4.38
CA ALA A 417 -20.82 -1.85 4.80
C ALA A 417 -19.46 -1.54 5.46
N ALA A 418 -18.68 -2.56 5.85
CA ALA A 418 -17.34 -2.41 6.42
C ALA A 418 -16.20 -2.42 5.38
N LEU A 419 -16.51 -2.65 4.10
CA LEU A 419 -15.52 -2.67 3.01
C LEU A 419 -14.91 -1.29 2.72
N ASP A 420 -15.51 -0.20 3.22
CA ASP A 420 -14.94 1.15 3.15
C ASP A 420 -13.61 1.25 3.93
N LEU A 421 -13.54 0.66 5.13
CA LEU A 421 -12.33 0.54 5.93
C LEU A 421 -11.31 -0.41 5.30
N VAL A 422 -11.76 -1.60 4.85
CA VAL A 422 -10.87 -2.58 4.20
C VAL A 422 -10.22 -1.99 2.94
N ALA A 423 -10.97 -1.23 2.14
CA ALA A 423 -10.43 -0.54 0.96
C ALA A 423 -9.43 0.56 1.34
N LEU A 424 -9.72 1.37 2.36
CA LEU A 424 -8.83 2.42 2.84
C LEU A 424 -7.48 1.83 3.29
N ALA A 425 -7.52 0.80 4.15
CA ALA A 425 -6.35 0.06 4.61
C ALA A 425 -5.56 -0.58 3.45
N THR A 426 -6.22 -1.34 2.57
CA THR A 426 -5.60 -2.02 1.43
C THR A 426 -4.83 -1.04 0.52
N VAL A 427 -5.33 0.19 0.36
CA VAL A 427 -4.64 1.22 -0.43
C VAL A 427 -3.56 1.95 0.37
N ALA A 428 -3.73 2.12 1.68
CA ALA A 428 -2.80 2.85 2.54
C ALA A 428 -1.56 2.04 2.96
N ASP A 429 -1.66 0.72 3.18
CA ASP A 429 -0.48 -0.15 3.26
C ASP A 429 0.10 -0.45 1.86
N VAL A 430 -0.58 -0.05 0.78
CA VAL A 430 -0.04 -0.13 -0.59
C VAL A 430 0.29 -1.58 -1.00
N VAL A 431 -0.52 -2.54 -0.53
CA VAL A 431 -0.44 -3.95 -0.92
C VAL A 431 -0.90 -4.17 -2.38
N PRO A 432 -0.47 -5.24 -3.05
CA PRO A 432 -0.81 -5.49 -4.44
C PRO A 432 -2.33 -5.56 -4.69
N LEU A 433 -2.84 -4.69 -5.57
CA LEU A 433 -4.24 -4.61 -6.00
C LEU A 433 -4.61 -5.72 -7.01
N LYS A 434 -4.33 -6.96 -6.63
CA LYS A 434 -4.69 -8.20 -7.34
C LYS A 434 -5.78 -8.97 -6.57
N GLY A 435 -6.34 -10.01 -7.19
CA GLY A 435 -7.22 -10.99 -6.51
C GLY A 435 -8.30 -10.35 -5.62
N LEU A 436 -8.31 -10.73 -4.35
CA LEU A 436 -9.30 -10.26 -3.36
C LEU A 436 -9.16 -8.77 -3.02
N ASN A 437 -7.93 -8.24 -2.89
CA ASN A 437 -7.68 -6.79 -2.68
C ASN A 437 -8.33 -5.94 -3.78
N ARG A 438 -8.26 -6.40 -5.04
CA ARG A 438 -8.88 -5.72 -6.18
C ARG A 438 -10.40 -5.62 -6.03
N ALA A 439 -11.05 -6.67 -5.50
CA ALA A 439 -12.48 -6.67 -5.21
C ALA A 439 -12.82 -5.79 -4.00
N PHE A 440 -12.08 -5.92 -2.88
CA PHE A 440 -12.24 -5.08 -1.69
C PHE A 440 -12.15 -3.58 -2.03
N VAL A 441 -11.09 -3.15 -2.72
CA VAL A 441 -10.88 -1.72 -3.07
C VAL A 441 -11.97 -1.21 -4.01
N ARG A 442 -12.37 -1.98 -5.03
CA ARG A 442 -13.44 -1.56 -5.94
C ARG A 442 -14.79 -1.42 -5.23
N GLN A 443 -15.12 -2.38 -4.34
CA GLN A 443 -16.40 -2.40 -3.64
C GLN A 443 -16.44 -1.36 -2.50
N GLY A 444 -15.35 -1.19 -1.74
CA GLY A 444 -15.23 -0.16 -0.71
C GLY A 444 -15.24 1.26 -1.26
N ILE A 445 -14.66 1.51 -2.45
CA ILE A 445 -14.82 2.79 -3.15
C ILE A 445 -16.27 3.03 -3.58
N ALA A 446 -17.05 1.98 -3.86
CA ALA A 446 -18.49 2.13 -4.07
C ALA A 446 -19.23 2.48 -2.76
N MET A 447 -18.89 1.86 -1.63
CA MET A 447 -19.46 2.19 -0.32
C MET A 447 -19.13 3.61 0.14
N LEU A 448 -17.88 4.05 -0.03
CA LEU A 448 -17.40 5.40 0.32
C LEU A 448 -18.19 6.53 -0.36
N ARG A 449 -18.81 6.28 -1.53
CA ARG A 449 -19.68 7.25 -2.22
C ARG A 449 -20.98 7.52 -1.45
N GLY A 450 -21.46 6.56 -0.65
CA GLY A 450 -22.62 6.72 0.22
C GLY A 450 -22.34 7.57 1.47
N ARG A 451 -21.06 7.76 1.84
CA ARG A 451 -20.60 8.59 2.96
C ARG A 451 -21.31 8.28 4.31
N THR A 452 -21.68 7.03 4.52
CA THR A 452 -22.46 6.56 5.68
C THR A 452 -21.67 6.52 6.99
N ARG A 453 -20.35 6.30 6.94
CA ARG A 453 -19.47 6.31 8.12
C ARG A 453 -19.04 7.74 8.47
N ALA A 454 -19.51 8.25 9.62
CA ALA A 454 -19.30 9.62 10.07
C ALA A 454 -17.83 10.06 10.01
N GLY A 455 -16.90 9.25 10.50
CA GLY A 455 -15.46 9.56 10.48
C GLY A 455 -14.85 9.71 9.10
N LEU A 456 -15.23 8.84 8.15
CA LEU A 456 -14.73 8.92 6.77
C LEU A 456 -15.38 10.08 6.01
N ALA A 457 -16.68 10.35 6.24
CA ALA A 457 -17.35 11.53 5.73
C ALA A 457 -16.66 12.83 6.19
N ALA A 458 -16.34 12.93 7.49
CA ALA A 458 -15.62 14.07 8.06
C ALA A 458 -14.21 14.24 7.47
N LEU A 459 -13.46 13.15 7.27
CA LEU A 459 -12.14 13.19 6.61
C LEU A 459 -12.22 13.65 5.15
N LEU A 460 -13.22 13.20 4.39
CA LEU A 460 -13.43 13.62 3.00
C LEU A 460 -13.72 15.13 2.89
N ASP A 461 -14.41 15.71 3.89
CA ASP A 461 -14.74 17.14 3.94
C ASP A 461 -13.55 18.02 4.32
N VAL A 462 -12.79 17.66 5.37
CA VAL A 462 -11.57 18.41 5.76
C VAL A 462 -10.44 18.25 4.73
N ALA A 463 -10.43 17.16 3.96
CA ALA A 463 -9.55 16.99 2.81
C ALA A 463 -9.98 17.79 1.58
N GLY A 464 -11.18 18.41 1.59
CA GLY A 464 -11.68 19.28 0.53
C GLY A 464 -11.96 18.55 -0.79
N LEU A 465 -12.49 17.32 -0.74
CA LEU A 465 -12.71 16.52 -1.95
C LEU A 465 -13.86 17.04 -2.83
N ASP A 466 -13.52 17.83 -3.85
CA ASP A 466 -14.39 18.18 -4.98
C ASP A 466 -14.50 16.99 -5.97
N GLY A 467 -15.30 15.95 -5.69
CA GLY A 467 -15.67 14.93 -6.69
C GLY A 467 -15.84 13.48 -6.23
N PRO A 468 -15.84 12.50 -7.17
CA PRO A 468 -16.01 11.09 -6.84
C PRO A 468 -14.78 10.49 -6.15
N VAL A 469 -14.99 9.61 -5.18
CA VAL A 469 -13.91 8.85 -4.53
C VAL A 469 -13.21 7.92 -5.54
N GLN A 470 -11.89 7.82 -5.40
CA GLN A 470 -10.94 7.09 -6.27
C GLN A 470 -9.80 6.54 -5.40
N PRO A 471 -9.04 5.51 -5.83
CA PRO A 471 -8.00 4.90 -4.99
C PRO A 471 -6.98 5.91 -4.48
N TRP A 472 -6.56 6.87 -5.32
CA TRP A 472 -5.57 7.87 -4.91
C TRP A 472 -6.05 8.77 -3.76
N HIS A 473 -7.36 9.01 -3.61
CA HIS A 473 -7.89 9.76 -2.46
C HIS A 473 -7.68 9.00 -1.13
N LEU A 474 -7.73 7.66 -1.15
CA LEU A 474 -7.50 6.84 0.04
C LEU A 474 -6.02 6.94 0.45
N GLY A 475 -5.09 6.67 -0.48
CA GLY A 475 -3.65 6.65 -0.20
C GLY A 475 -2.99 8.02 -0.02
N PHE A 476 -3.50 9.09 -0.63
CA PHE A 476 -2.83 10.41 -0.62
C PHE A 476 -3.62 11.54 0.09
N LEU A 477 -4.93 11.39 0.34
CA LEU A 477 -5.73 12.37 1.09
C LEU A 477 -6.14 11.86 2.48
N LEU A 478 -6.71 10.66 2.56
CA LEU A 478 -7.25 10.11 3.82
C LEU A 478 -6.14 9.50 4.69
N GLY A 479 -5.34 8.59 4.12
CA GLY A 479 -4.29 7.87 4.84
C GLY A 479 -3.25 8.78 5.52
N PRO A 480 -2.68 9.79 4.83
CA PRO A 480 -1.72 10.71 5.43
C PRO A 480 -2.28 11.57 6.58
N ARG A 481 -3.61 11.73 6.68
CA ARG A 481 -4.26 12.40 7.81
C ARG A 481 -4.35 11.50 9.02
N ILE A 482 -4.77 10.25 8.85
CA ILE A 482 -4.78 9.24 9.92
C ILE A 482 -3.34 9.01 10.44
N ASN A 483 -2.39 8.76 9.54
CA ASN A 483 -0.97 8.58 9.86
C ASN A 483 -0.27 9.82 10.42
N ALA A 484 -0.91 11.00 10.45
CA ALA A 484 -0.36 12.16 11.15
C ALA A 484 -0.56 12.07 12.68
N GLY A 485 -1.60 11.36 13.14
CA GLY A 485 -1.85 11.08 14.56
C GLY A 485 -0.66 10.38 15.20
N GLY A 486 -0.41 9.11 14.84
CA GLY A 486 0.71 8.32 15.37
C GLY A 486 2.13 8.78 14.98
N ARG A 487 2.29 9.92 14.31
CA ARG A 487 3.62 10.50 13.97
C ARG A 487 3.99 11.74 14.79
N ILE A 488 3.01 12.59 15.15
CA ILE A 488 3.24 13.84 15.89
C ILE A 488 2.08 14.22 16.86
N GLY A 489 1.21 13.27 17.25
CA GLY A 489 0.07 13.51 18.13
C GLY A 489 -0.48 12.24 18.78
N ASP A 490 -1.77 12.25 19.19
CA ASP A 490 -2.46 11.08 19.78
C ASP A 490 -2.62 9.96 18.72
N ALA A 491 -1.95 8.83 18.92
CA ALA A 491 -2.01 7.66 18.04
C ALA A 491 -3.41 7.02 18.00
N GLY A 492 -4.20 7.15 19.07
CA GLY A 492 -5.56 6.64 19.16
C GLY A 492 -6.60 7.41 18.33
N LEU A 493 -6.28 8.62 17.83
CA LEU A 493 -7.19 9.44 17.03
C LEU A 493 -7.73 8.69 15.79
N GLY A 494 -6.87 7.93 15.12
CA GLY A 494 -7.24 7.16 13.92
C GLY A 494 -8.34 6.15 14.20
N ALA A 495 -8.10 5.22 15.14
CA ALA A 495 -9.07 4.20 15.51
C ALA A 495 -10.37 4.81 16.08
N ARG A 496 -10.27 5.85 16.93
CA ARG A 496 -11.42 6.53 17.54
C ARG A 496 -12.34 7.15 16.47
N LEU A 497 -11.76 7.84 15.49
CA LEU A 497 -12.49 8.44 14.37
C LEU A 497 -13.19 7.41 13.48
N LEU A 498 -12.55 6.28 13.18
CA LEU A 498 -13.11 5.25 12.31
C LEU A 498 -14.23 4.44 12.99
N MET A 499 -14.29 4.45 14.33
CA MET A 499 -15.33 3.80 15.14
C MET A 499 -16.51 4.68 15.53
N THR A 500 -16.33 6.00 15.64
CA THR A 500 -17.38 6.87 16.22
C THR A 500 -18.58 7.03 15.29
N ALA A 501 -19.77 7.05 15.91
CA ALA A 501 -21.04 7.34 15.27
C ALA A 501 -21.53 8.76 15.57
N ASP A 502 -20.87 9.51 16.46
CA ASP A 502 -21.16 10.92 16.69
C ASP A 502 -20.49 11.76 15.60
N GLU A 503 -21.29 12.41 14.76
CA GLU A 503 -20.78 13.33 13.75
C GLU A 503 -20.01 14.54 14.33
N ILE A 504 -20.34 14.98 15.55
CA ILE A 504 -19.67 16.11 16.21
C ILE A 504 -18.27 15.68 16.64
N GLU A 505 -18.13 14.52 17.28
CA GLU A 505 -16.82 13.92 17.58
C GLU A 505 -16.03 13.65 16.29
N ALA A 506 -16.66 13.06 15.27
CA ALA A 506 -16.02 12.78 13.99
C ALA A 506 -15.46 14.04 13.31
N ARG A 507 -16.25 15.13 13.27
CA ARG A 507 -15.80 16.43 12.74
C ARG A 507 -14.65 17.03 13.55
N SER A 508 -14.68 16.88 14.88
CA SER A 508 -13.62 17.35 15.78
C SER A 508 -12.29 16.62 15.53
N ILE A 509 -12.30 15.28 15.54
CA ILE A 509 -11.08 14.47 15.34
C ILE A 509 -10.57 14.60 13.89
N ALA A 510 -11.45 14.67 12.89
CA ALA A 510 -11.03 14.89 11.50
C ALA A 510 -10.35 16.26 11.30
N ALA A 511 -10.84 17.31 11.96
CA ALA A 511 -10.20 18.63 11.92
C ALA A 511 -8.80 18.60 12.58
N GLU A 512 -8.65 17.89 13.70
CA GLU A 512 -7.37 17.73 14.40
C GLU A 512 -6.37 16.90 13.58
N LEU A 513 -6.77 15.76 13.01
CA LEU A 513 -5.93 14.98 12.10
C LEU A 513 -5.54 15.77 10.83
N ASN A 514 -6.38 16.71 10.39
CA ASN A 514 -6.03 17.63 9.30
C ASN A 514 -5.00 18.70 9.74
N ARG A 515 -5.08 19.20 10.97
CA ARG A 515 -4.07 20.10 11.57
C ARG A 515 -2.72 19.39 11.71
N LEU A 516 -2.70 18.22 12.33
CA LEU A 516 -1.51 17.37 12.48
C LEU A 516 -0.92 17.00 11.11
N ASN A 517 -1.76 16.68 10.11
CA ASN A 517 -1.24 16.47 8.76
C ASN A 517 -0.53 17.71 8.21
N GLN A 518 -1.15 18.90 8.30
CA GLN A 518 -0.56 20.15 7.81
C GLN A 518 0.82 20.40 8.43
N GLU A 519 0.91 20.36 9.76
CA GLU A 519 2.16 20.53 10.50
C GLU A 519 3.21 19.49 10.10
N ARG A 520 2.82 18.23 9.90
CA ARG A 520 3.71 17.18 9.36
C ARG A 520 4.17 17.48 7.93
N GLN A 521 3.35 18.11 7.08
CA GLN A 521 3.78 18.49 5.72
C GLN A 521 4.79 19.63 5.76
N ASP A 522 4.61 20.59 6.67
CA ASP A 522 5.49 21.76 6.79
C ASP A 522 6.87 21.36 7.35
N ILE A 523 6.91 20.42 8.31
CA ILE A 523 8.16 19.83 8.82
C ILE A 523 8.81 18.91 7.74
N GLU A 524 8.03 18.05 7.07
CA GLU A 524 8.51 17.23 5.93
C GLU A 524 9.16 18.10 4.86
N LYS A 525 8.52 19.20 4.48
CA LYS A 525 9.00 20.08 3.41
C LYS A 525 10.39 20.66 3.74
N LEU A 526 10.58 21.22 4.92
CA LEU A 526 11.86 21.84 5.32
C LEU A 526 12.98 20.79 5.37
N ALA A 527 12.72 19.62 5.97
CA ALA A 527 13.68 18.52 6.02
C ALA A 527 14.03 17.97 4.62
N VAL A 528 13.07 17.94 3.69
CA VAL A 528 13.31 17.53 2.30
C VAL A 528 14.11 18.59 1.53
N GLU A 529 13.84 19.88 1.70
CA GLU A 529 14.62 20.96 1.08
C GLU A 529 16.08 20.92 1.56
N GLU A 530 16.32 20.69 2.85
CA GLU A 530 17.66 20.47 3.41
C GLU A 530 18.32 19.20 2.86
N ALA A 531 17.63 18.06 2.92
CA ALA A 531 18.17 16.77 2.48
C ALA A 531 18.52 16.75 0.98
N VAL A 532 17.72 17.42 0.15
CA VAL A 532 18.00 17.59 -1.28
C VAL A 532 19.27 18.42 -1.51
N ALA A 533 19.47 19.51 -0.76
CA ALA A 533 20.70 20.29 -0.84
C ALA A 533 21.94 19.48 -0.39
N GLN A 534 21.83 18.67 0.66
CA GLN A 534 22.89 17.75 1.08
C GLN A 534 23.21 16.70 0.00
N ALA A 535 22.18 16.11 -0.63
CA ALA A 535 22.35 15.12 -1.70
C ALA A 535 22.94 15.72 -2.99
N GLU A 536 22.51 16.91 -3.41
CA GLU A 536 23.08 17.62 -4.57
C GLU A 536 24.55 18.00 -4.33
N PHE A 537 24.90 18.44 -3.11
CA PHE A 537 26.29 18.69 -2.73
C PHE A 537 27.14 17.41 -2.69
N ALA A 538 26.58 16.26 -2.28
CA ALA A 538 27.29 14.98 -2.35
C ALA A 538 27.55 14.56 -3.81
N LEU A 539 26.56 14.72 -4.69
CA LEU A 539 26.66 14.37 -6.11
C LEU A 539 27.65 15.27 -6.88
N THR A 540 27.88 16.52 -6.48
CA THR A 540 28.96 17.35 -7.09
C THR A 540 30.37 16.86 -6.76
N LYS A 541 30.54 15.99 -5.75
CA LYS A 541 31.81 15.34 -5.41
C LYS A 541 31.95 13.95 -6.02
N ALA A 542 30.84 13.25 -6.20
CA ALA A 542 30.78 11.90 -6.77
C ALA A 542 29.43 11.69 -7.48
N GLU A 543 29.37 11.98 -8.78
CA GLU A 543 28.15 11.86 -9.59
C GLU A 543 27.57 10.44 -9.57
N ASP A 544 28.45 9.43 -9.57
CA ASP A 544 28.06 8.02 -9.49
C ASP A 544 27.92 7.45 -8.07
N LEU A 545 27.83 8.29 -7.02
CA LEU A 545 27.61 7.87 -5.62
C LEU A 545 26.40 6.91 -5.47
N PRO A 546 26.59 5.61 -5.18
CA PRO A 546 25.54 4.60 -5.23
C PRO A 546 24.35 4.83 -4.30
N VAL A 547 24.64 5.26 -3.07
CA VAL A 547 23.66 5.44 -1.99
C VAL A 547 23.76 6.87 -1.48
N LEU A 548 22.63 7.57 -1.43
CA LEU A 548 22.54 8.89 -0.80
C LEU A 548 22.35 8.75 0.70
N LEU A 549 22.98 9.64 1.47
CA LEU A 549 22.73 9.77 2.90
C LEU A 549 22.69 11.25 3.24
N ALA A 550 21.64 11.67 3.94
CA ALA A 550 21.47 13.01 4.47
C ALA A 550 21.09 12.93 5.95
N ARG A 551 21.46 13.94 6.74
CA ARG A 551 21.19 13.95 8.19
C ARG A 551 21.05 15.35 8.76
N SER A 552 20.27 15.49 9.83
CA SER A 552 20.18 16.72 10.61
C SER A 552 19.82 16.43 12.07
N ALA A 553 20.14 17.37 12.96
CA ALA A 553 19.70 17.35 14.35
C ALA A 553 18.27 17.91 14.53
N ASP A 554 17.79 18.69 13.56
CA ASP A 554 16.47 19.33 13.61
C ASP A 554 15.34 18.45 13.04
N TRP A 555 15.63 17.21 12.61
CA TRP A 555 14.66 16.30 12.01
C TRP A 555 13.94 15.43 13.05
N HIS A 556 12.61 15.44 13.03
CA HIS A 556 11.81 14.54 13.87
C HIS A 556 11.93 13.07 13.39
N PRO A 557 12.19 12.09 14.28
CA PRO A 557 12.29 10.68 13.89
C PRO A 557 11.05 10.14 13.16
N GLY A 558 9.86 10.65 13.43
CA GLY A 558 8.62 10.26 12.73
C GLY A 558 8.52 10.69 11.25
N ILE A 559 9.46 11.50 10.73
CA ILE A 559 9.46 11.95 9.32
C ILE A 559 10.61 11.41 8.46
N VAL A 560 11.67 10.80 9.02
CA VAL A 560 12.86 10.46 8.22
C VAL A 560 12.57 9.43 7.11
N GLY A 561 11.59 8.53 7.30
CA GLY A 561 11.10 7.63 6.25
C GLY A 561 10.55 8.37 5.02
N LEU A 562 9.86 9.50 5.23
CA LEU A 562 9.34 10.37 4.17
C LEU A 562 10.49 11.09 3.45
N VAL A 563 11.45 11.64 4.19
CA VAL A 563 12.63 12.32 3.62
C VAL A 563 13.43 11.35 2.74
N ALA A 564 13.71 10.14 3.23
CA ALA A 564 14.37 9.09 2.46
C ALA A 564 13.58 8.69 1.19
N ALA A 565 12.25 8.62 1.27
CA ALA A 565 11.40 8.37 0.10
C ALA A 565 11.52 9.48 -0.96
N ARG A 566 11.48 10.76 -0.56
CA ARG A 566 11.64 11.91 -1.46
C ARG A 566 13.01 11.94 -2.15
N LEU A 567 14.08 11.66 -1.41
CA LEU A 567 15.43 11.54 -1.99
C LEU A 567 15.46 10.42 -3.05
N LYS A 568 14.98 9.23 -2.70
CA LYS A 568 14.91 8.08 -3.62
C LYS A 568 14.00 8.32 -4.83
N GLU A 569 12.98 9.18 -4.71
CA GLU A 569 12.13 9.62 -5.82
C GLU A 569 12.85 10.63 -6.74
N ARG A 570 13.45 11.70 -6.17
CA ARG A 570 14.15 12.75 -6.94
C ARG A 570 15.36 12.20 -7.69
N PHE A 571 16.20 11.43 -7.00
CA PHE A 571 17.50 11.01 -7.54
C PHE A 571 17.50 9.60 -8.14
N ARG A 572 16.42 8.81 -7.96
CA ARG A 572 16.29 7.43 -8.48
C ARG A 572 17.39 6.46 -8.02
N ARG A 573 17.83 6.59 -6.76
CA ARG A 573 18.86 5.75 -6.12
C ARG A 573 18.43 5.41 -4.68
N PRO A 574 18.99 4.38 -4.03
CA PRO A 574 18.78 4.17 -2.61
C PRO A 574 19.20 5.40 -1.79
N ALA A 575 18.41 5.74 -0.77
CA ALA A 575 18.66 6.90 0.06
C ALA A 575 18.35 6.62 1.54
N PHE A 576 19.15 7.18 2.43
CA PHE A 576 18.92 7.25 3.88
C PHE A 576 18.73 8.69 4.35
N ALA A 577 17.84 8.86 5.32
CA ALA A 577 17.72 10.07 6.13
C ALA A 577 17.93 9.71 7.60
N LEU A 578 18.79 10.45 8.31
CA LEU A 578 19.06 10.25 9.73
C LEU A 578 18.65 11.47 10.56
N ALA A 579 17.85 11.25 11.60
CA ALA A 579 17.64 12.21 12.68
C ALA A 579 18.75 12.01 13.72
N GLN A 580 19.50 13.07 14.05
CA GLN A 580 20.59 13.00 15.01
C GLN A 580 20.11 13.26 16.44
N ASN A 581 20.60 12.45 17.38
CA ASN A 581 20.25 12.50 18.78
C ASN A 581 21.22 13.42 19.56
N GLY A 582 20.78 13.96 20.70
CA GLY A 582 21.59 14.85 21.55
C GLY A 582 22.81 14.20 22.22
N ASP A 583 22.93 12.87 22.16
CA ASP A 583 24.10 12.10 22.60
C ASP A 583 25.16 11.91 21.49
N GLY A 584 24.89 12.40 20.28
CA GLY A 584 25.72 12.25 19.08
C GLY A 584 25.40 11.03 18.22
N GLY A 585 24.51 10.13 18.68
CA GLY A 585 23.97 9.04 17.87
C GLY A 585 22.95 9.51 16.82
N ALA A 586 22.32 8.58 16.12
CA ALA A 586 21.25 8.89 15.17
C ALA A 586 20.26 7.72 14.97
N THR A 587 19.00 8.05 14.72
CA THR A 587 17.98 7.11 14.26
C THR A 587 17.60 7.44 12.82
N GLY A 588 17.60 6.44 11.94
CA GLY A 588 17.49 6.64 10.51
C GLY A 588 16.58 5.64 9.81
N SER A 589 16.07 6.06 8.65
CA SER A 589 15.25 5.24 7.78
C SER A 589 15.73 5.38 6.34
N GLY A 590 15.70 4.28 5.60
CA GLY A 590 16.21 4.19 4.23
C GLY A 590 15.18 3.61 3.26
N ARG A 591 15.23 4.05 2.00
CA ARG A 591 14.34 3.59 0.92
C ARG A 591 15.17 3.23 -0.31
N SER A 592 14.86 2.09 -0.94
CA SER A 592 15.64 1.50 -2.02
C SER A 592 15.03 1.70 -3.41
N VAL A 593 15.72 1.19 -4.43
CA VAL A 593 15.20 1.02 -5.81
C VAL A 593 15.04 -0.47 -6.13
N ALA A 594 14.29 -0.79 -7.19
CA ALA A 594 14.11 -2.18 -7.60
C ALA A 594 15.46 -2.81 -8.01
N GLY A 595 15.72 -4.04 -7.54
CA GLY A 595 16.99 -4.75 -7.78
C GLY A 595 18.07 -4.55 -6.72
N VAL A 596 17.85 -3.69 -5.70
CA VAL A 596 18.84 -3.39 -4.66
C VAL A 596 18.30 -3.73 -3.26
N ASP A 597 18.97 -4.64 -2.54
CA ASP A 597 18.50 -5.09 -1.22
C ASP A 597 19.15 -4.31 -0.06
N LEU A 598 18.39 -3.31 0.42
CA LEU A 598 18.79 -2.40 1.49
C LEU A 598 18.76 -3.07 2.88
N GLY A 599 17.71 -3.82 3.19
CA GLY A 599 17.55 -4.49 4.49
C GLY A 599 18.63 -5.53 4.78
N ARG A 600 19.06 -6.29 3.77
CA ARG A 600 20.21 -7.21 3.86
C ARG A 600 21.52 -6.45 4.11
N ALA A 601 21.73 -5.30 3.47
CA ALA A 601 22.92 -4.49 3.71
C ALA A 601 22.93 -3.86 5.11
N VAL A 602 21.77 -3.42 5.63
CA VAL A 602 21.68 -2.92 7.02
C VAL A 602 21.96 -4.02 8.03
N ARG A 603 21.42 -5.25 7.85
CA ARG A 603 21.79 -6.39 8.71
C ARG A 603 23.30 -6.62 8.73
N GLN A 604 23.93 -6.67 7.55
CA GLN A 604 25.37 -6.86 7.43
C GLN A 604 26.20 -5.71 8.05
N ALA A 605 25.65 -4.49 8.11
CA ALA A 605 26.27 -3.37 8.83
C ALA A 605 26.17 -3.50 10.36
N VAL A 606 25.07 -4.05 10.88
CA VAL A 606 24.91 -4.40 12.31
C VAL A 606 25.85 -5.55 12.68
N ASP A 607 25.91 -6.61 11.86
CA ASP A 607 26.81 -7.76 12.06
C ASP A 607 28.29 -7.32 12.07
N ALA A 608 28.64 -6.27 11.30
CA ALA A 608 29.97 -5.66 11.26
C ALA A 608 30.23 -4.63 12.37
N GLY A 609 29.28 -4.38 13.29
CA GLY A 609 29.40 -3.39 14.37
C GLY A 609 29.37 -1.92 13.91
N LEU A 610 28.96 -1.65 12.67
CA LEU A 610 28.84 -0.30 12.08
C LEU A 610 27.51 0.38 12.40
N ALA A 611 26.57 -0.34 13.01
CA ALA A 611 25.31 0.15 13.54
C ALA A 611 24.97 -0.56 14.86
N LEU A 612 24.26 0.11 15.77
CA LEU A 612 23.83 -0.46 17.05
C LEU A 612 22.65 -1.41 16.90
N LYS A 613 21.70 -1.04 16.03
CA LYS A 613 20.53 -1.84 15.63
C LYS A 613 20.15 -1.51 14.19
N GLY A 614 19.47 -2.43 13.51
CA GLY A 614 18.93 -2.17 12.19
C GLY A 614 18.32 -3.41 11.54
N GLY A 615 17.46 -3.21 10.54
CA GLY A 615 16.74 -4.30 9.87
C GLY A 615 15.75 -3.80 8.83
N GLY A 616 14.84 -4.68 8.40
CA GLY A 616 13.83 -4.43 7.36
C GLY A 616 14.07 -5.19 6.06
N HIS A 617 13.45 -4.72 4.98
CA HIS A 617 13.30 -5.42 3.70
C HIS A 617 14.16 -4.81 2.61
N ALA A 618 14.22 -5.48 1.45
CA ALA A 618 14.97 -5.00 0.29
C ALA A 618 14.62 -3.55 -0.10
N MET A 619 13.36 -3.13 0.07
CA MET A 619 12.88 -1.81 -0.32
C MET A 619 12.93 -0.72 0.76
N ALA A 620 12.98 -1.09 2.04
CA ALA A 620 12.94 -0.15 3.16
C ALA A 620 13.62 -0.75 4.40
N ALA A 621 14.47 0.03 5.06
CA ALA A 621 15.23 -0.42 6.22
C ALA A 621 15.34 0.68 7.30
N GLY A 622 15.27 0.29 8.57
CA GLY A 622 15.49 1.17 9.72
C GLY A 622 16.86 0.90 10.35
N VAL A 623 17.49 1.92 10.94
CA VAL A 623 18.82 1.84 11.57
C VAL A 623 18.94 2.75 12.79
N THR A 624 19.71 2.32 13.79
CA THR A 624 20.17 3.13 14.93
C THR A 624 21.69 3.11 14.96
N LEU A 625 22.30 4.28 14.94
CA LEU A 625 23.75 4.49 14.91
C LEU A 625 24.22 5.14 16.22
N GLY A 626 25.38 4.70 16.71
CA GLY A 626 26.08 5.34 17.82
C GLY A 626 26.91 6.55 17.37
N PRO A 627 27.49 7.31 18.33
CA PRO A 627 28.26 8.51 18.02
C PRO A 627 29.40 8.28 17.02
N GLY A 628 29.37 9.02 15.91
CA GLY A 628 30.39 8.98 14.86
C GLY A 628 30.34 7.76 13.92
N GLN A 629 29.32 6.90 13.99
CA GLN A 629 29.17 5.77 13.07
C GLN A 629 28.63 6.15 11.68
N ASP A 630 28.12 7.37 11.49
CA ASP A 630 27.46 7.84 10.26
C ASP A 630 28.32 7.69 9.00
N ALA A 631 29.58 8.13 9.05
CA ALA A 631 30.49 8.07 7.91
C ALA A 631 30.90 6.63 7.55
N ALA A 632 31.13 5.78 8.56
CA ALA A 632 31.50 4.38 8.36
C ALA A 632 30.34 3.54 7.80
N PHE A 633 29.14 3.76 8.33
CA PHE A 633 27.89 3.17 7.81
C PHE A 633 27.63 3.58 6.36
N HIS A 634 27.81 4.88 6.02
CA HIS A 634 27.62 5.35 4.64
C HIS A 634 28.61 4.72 3.66
N ALA A 635 29.90 4.68 4.01
CA ALA A 635 30.94 4.06 3.20
C ALA A 635 30.66 2.57 2.92
N PHE A 636 30.27 1.82 3.96
CA PHE A 636 29.91 0.41 3.84
C PHE A 636 28.71 0.20 2.90
N LEU A 637 27.64 1.00 3.03
CA LEU A 637 26.48 0.91 2.13
C LEU A 637 26.84 1.24 0.68
N VAL A 638 27.68 2.26 0.47
CA VAL A 638 28.18 2.66 -0.85
C VAL A 638 28.95 1.54 -1.53
N GLU A 639 29.91 0.92 -0.83
CA GLU A 639 30.67 -0.23 -1.35
C GLU A 639 29.74 -1.42 -1.62
N ARG A 640 28.94 -1.80 -0.62
CA ARG A 640 28.15 -3.05 -0.63
C ARG A 640 27.07 -3.07 -1.71
N LEU A 641 26.49 -1.92 -2.04
CA LEU A 641 25.37 -1.79 -2.97
C LEU A 641 25.75 -1.23 -4.35
N ALA A 642 27.01 -0.82 -4.58
CA ALA A 642 27.46 -0.30 -5.87
C ALA A 642 27.09 -1.19 -7.09
N PRO A 643 27.28 -2.52 -7.06
CA PRO A 643 26.97 -3.38 -8.22
C PRO A 643 25.47 -3.47 -8.50
N GLU A 644 24.65 -3.61 -7.46
CA GLU A 644 23.19 -3.70 -7.59
C GLU A 644 22.61 -2.37 -8.07
N VAL A 645 23.12 -1.23 -7.58
CA VAL A 645 22.69 0.11 -8.03
C VAL A 645 23.09 0.38 -9.49
N ALA A 646 24.27 -0.06 -9.92
CA ALA A 646 24.69 0.04 -11.32
C ALA A 646 23.75 -0.75 -12.24
N GLN A 647 23.52 -2.04 -11.93
CA GLN A 647 22.61 -2.90 -12.68
C GLN A 647 21.17 -2.35 -12.69
N ALA A 648 20.69 -1.83 -11.56
CA ALA A 648 19.36 -1.21 -11.47
C ALA A 648 19.23 0.01 -12.39
N ARG A 649 20.23 0.90 -12.43
CA ARG A 649 20.26 2.08 -13.32
C ARG A 649 20.30 1.67 -14.80
N GLU A 650 21.13 0.71 -15.19
CA GLU A 650 21.20 0.20 -16.56
C GLU A 650 19.88 -0.47 -17.02
N SER A 651 19.13 -1.07 -16.10
CA SER A 651 17.83 -1.68 -16.37
C SER A 651 16.66 -0.68 -16.44
N GLU A 652 16.84 0.59 -16.00
CA GLU A 652 15.73 1.53 -15.87
C GLU A 652 15.12 1.86 -17.24
N SER A 653 13.84 1.50 -17.40
CA SER A 653 13.11 1.75 -18.65
C SER A 653 11.64 2.09 -18.39
N LEU A 654 11.10 2.97 -19.24
CA LEU A 654 9.69 3.31 -19.23
C LEU A 654 8.91 2.27 -20.02
N LEU A 655 8.14 1.45 -19.31
CA LEU A 655 7.24 0.45 -19.90
C LEU A 655 5.97 1.14 -20.42
N VAL A 656 5.75 1.07 -21.73
CA VAL A 656 4.63 1.66 -22.46
C VAL A 656 3.55 0.61 -22.72
N ASP A 657 2.30 0.93 -22.39
CA ASP A 657 1.15 0.04 -22.58
C ASP A 657 0.64 0.02 -24.02
N ALA A 658 0.51 1.19 -24.66
CA ALA A 658 0.12 1.34 -26.06
C ALA A 658 0.53 2.71 -26.63
N ALA A 659 0.48 2.85 -27.96
CA ALA A 659 0.52 4.15 -28.64
C ALA A 659 -0.90 4.58 -29.04
N MET A 660 -1.18 5.89 -29.06
CA MET A 660 -2.49 6.44 -29.47
C MET A 660 -2.38 7.83 -30.13
N SER A 661 -3.37 8.19 -30.94
CA SER A 661 -3.52 9.56 -31.45
C SER A 661 -4.29 10.44 -30.47
N ALA A 662 -4.14 11.76 -30.58
CA ALA A 662 -4.94 12.74 -29.83
C ALA A 662 -6.47 12.59 -30.08
N GLY A 663 -6.89 12.07 -31.24
CA GLY A 663 -8.29 11.72 -31.52
C GLY A 663 -8.73 10.39 -30.88
N GLY A 664 -7.79 9.45 -30.69
CA GLY A 664 -8.04 8.19 -29.98
C GLY A 664 -8.30 8.38 -28.48
N ALA A 665 -7.63 9.35 -27.85
CA ALA A 665 -7.77 9.68 -26.43
C ALA A 665 -9.11 10.40 -26.11
N ASN A 666 -10.20 9.63 -25.99
CA ASN A 666 -11.56 10.14 -25.78
C ASN A 666 -12.23 9.58 -24.49
N PRO A 667 -13.27 10.24 -23.94
CA PRO A 667 -13.86 9.84 -22.66
C PRO A 667 -14.43 8.41 -22.62
N ARG A 668 -14.93 7.89 -23.74
CA ARG A 668 -15.42 6.49 -23.82
C ARG A 668 -14.27 5.50 -23.66
N LEU A 669 -13.15 5.72 -24.36
CA LEU A 669 -11.97 4.87 -24.20
C LEU A 669 -11.42 4.94 -22.77
N LEU A 670 -11.36 6.13 -22.17
CA LEU A 670 -10.91 6.28 -20.79
C LEU A 670 -11.84 5.55 -19.80
N ALA A 671 -13.16 5.62 -19.99
CA ALA A 671 -14.12 4.89 -19.15
C ALA A 671 -13.98 3.36 -19.25
N GLU A 672 -13.54 2.82 -20.39
CA GLU A 672 -13.21 1.39 -20.53
C GLU A 672 -11.85 1.05 -19.88
N ILE A 673 -10.84 1.92 -20.02
CA ILE A 673 -9.55 1.78 -19.34
C ILE A 673 -9.74 1.73 -17.82
N GLU A 674 -10.52 2.65 -17.24
CA GLU A 674 -10.79 2.70 -15.79
C GLU A 674 -11.44 1.40 -15.22
N LYS A 675 -12.10 0.58 -16.05
CA LYS A 675 -12.60 -0.75 -15.61
C LYS A 675 -11.47 -1.74 -15.31
N ALA A 676 -10.31 -1.58 -15.96
CA ALA A 676 -9.08 -2.30 -15.63
C ALA A 676 -8.39 -1.74 -14.37
N GLY A 677 -8.79 -0.56 -13.89
CA GLY A 677 -8.56 -0.12 -12.51
C GLY A 677 -9.36 -0.93 -11.46
N PRO A 678 -9.10 -0.76 -10.15
CA PRO A 678 -8.29 0.29 -9.54
C PRO A 678 -6.79 0.17 -9.85
N TYR A 679 -6.17 1.33 -10.06
CA TYR A 679 -4.72 1.45 -10.25
C TYR A 679 -4.01 1.79 -8.94
N GLY A 680 -2.79 1.31 -8.79
CA GLY A 680 -1.98 1.42 -7.56
C GLY A 680 -0.88 0.35 -7.51
N ALA A 681 -0.53 -0.11 -6.31
CA ALA A 681 0.45 -1.18 -6.13
C ALA A 681 0.05 -2.47 -6.85
N GLY A 682 1.03 -3.12 -7.50
CA GLY A 682 0.80 -4.34 -8.31
C GLY A 682 -0.03 -4.14 -9.60
N CYS A 683 -0.70 -2.99 -9.77
CA CYS A 683 -1.51 -2.66 -10.94
C CYS A 683 -1.27 -1.19 -11.34
N PRO A 684 -0.12 -0.86 -11.98
CA PRO A 684 0.24 0.53 -12.26
C PRO A 684 -0.72 1.22 -13.23
N GLU A 685 -0.83 2.53 -13.12
CA GLU A 685 -1.55 3.41 -14.08
C GLU A 685 -0.97 3.20 -15.50
N PRO A 686 -1.79 3.08 -16.56
CA PRO A 686 -1.28 2.85 -17.91
C PRO A 686 -0.48 4.03 -18.47
N VAL A 687 0.64 3.73 -19.13
CA VAL A 687 1.49 4.70 -19.82
C VAL A 687 1.24 4.59 -21.32
N PHE A 688 0.69 5.64 -21.91
CA PHE A 688 0.46 5.74 -23.34
C PHE A 688 1.47 6.68 -24.00
N VAL A 689 1.84 6.37 -25.24
CA VAL A 689 2.69 7.24 -26.06
C VAL A 689 1.87 7.89 -27.18
N PHE A 690 2.06 9.19 -27.33
CA PHE A 690 1.57 10.00 -28.44
C PHE A 690 2.71 10.16 -29.46
N PRO A 691 2.74 9.38 -30.55
CA PRO A 691 3.89 9.32 -31.46
C PRO A 691 3.93 10.53 -32.41
N SER A 692 5.07 11.20 -32.53
CA SER A 692 5.33 12.29 -33.48
C SER A 692 4.25 13.40 -33.49
N HIS A 693 3.66 13.67 -32.32
CA HIS A 693 2.67 14.74 -32.17
C HIS A 693 3.36 16.10 -32.12
N ARG A 694 2.77 17.10 -32.77
CA ARG A 694 3.31 18.46 -32.72
C ARG A 694 2.97 19.12 -31.38
N LEU A 695 3.98 19.61 -30.67
CA LEU A 695 3.81 20.33 -29.41
C LEU A 695 3.42 21.80 -29.70
N VAL A 696 2.13 22.04 -29.93
CA VAL A 696 1.58 23.33 -30.37
C VAL A 696 1.73 24.42 -29.30
N ASP A 697 1.61 24.06 -28.03
CA ASP A 697 1.78 24.99 -26.91
C ASP A 697 2.47 24.30 -25.73
N ALA A 698 3.32 25.03 -25.02
CA ALA A 698 4.00 24.62 -23.79
C ALA A 698 4.31 25.88 -22.98
N VAL A 699 3.73 25.99 -21.78
CA VAL A 699 3.76 27.22 -20.96
C VAL A 699 3.78 26.85 -19.47
N GLU A 700 4.66 27.48 -18.70
CA GLU A 700 4.67 27.39 -17.24
C GLU A 700 3.44 28.09 -16.64
N ILE A 701 2.76 27.47 -15.67
CA ILE A 701 1.54 27.99 -15.06
C ILE A 701 1.54 27.86 -13.53
N GLY A 702 0.99 28.91 -12.88
CA GLY A 702 0.93 29.02 -11.43
C GLY A 702 2.30 29.25 -10.77
N SER A 703 2.31 29.39 -9.46
CA SER A 703 3.54 29.55 -8.66
C SER A 703 4.21 28.22 -8.28
N GLY A 704 3.69 27.09 -8.78
CA GLY A 704 4.15 25.74 -8.45
C GLY A 704 4.99 25.06 -9.54
N GLY A 705 5.48 25.79 -10.55
CA GLY A 705 6.36 25.25 -11.59
C GLY A 705 5.73 24.14 -12.44
N HIS A 706 4.43 24.19 -12.71
CA HIS A 706 3.74 23.22 -13.57
C HIS A 706 3.83 23.66 -15.02
N VAL A 707 4.06 22.74 -15.97
CA VAL A 707 4.05 23.04 -17.41
C VAL A 707 2.76 22.52 -18.02
N ARG A 708 1.92 23.42 -18.56
CA ARG A 708 0.72 23.07 -19.33
C ARG A 708 1.07 22.99 -20.81
N ILE A 709 0.58 21.97 -21.49
CA ILE A 709 0.86 21.70 -22.90
C ILE A 709 -0.40 21.55 -23.75
N LYS A 710 -0.22 21.64 -25.07
CA LYS A 710 -1.20 21.22 -26.07
C LYS A 710 -0.51 20.48 -27.22
N LEU A 711 -0.85 19.21 -27.39
CA LEU A 711 -0.42 18.39 -28.52
C LEU A 711 -1.39 18.50 -29.70
N ARG A 712 -0.89 18.25 -30.91
CA ARG A 712 -1.70 18.01 -32.12
C ARG A 712 -1.22 16.76 -32.85
N SER A 713 -2.14 15.88 -33.22
CA SER A 713 -1.86 14.71 -34.05
C SER A 713 -1.87 15.03 -35.55
N GLY A 714 -1.41 14.11 -36.39
CA GLY A 714 -1.43 14.26 -37.86
C GLY A 714 -2.84 14.37 -38.45
N ASP A 715 -3.83 13.81 -37.76
CA ASP A 715 -5.27 13.95 -38.07
C ASP A 715 -5.85 15.35 -37.74
N GLY A 716 -5.04 16.23 -37.13
CA GLY A 716 -5.43 17.58 -36.72
C GLY A 716 -6.10 17.68 -35.35
N ALA A 717 -6.48 16.55 -34.72
CA ALA A 717 -7.03 16.52 -33.37
C ALA A 717 -6.00 17.03 -32.35
N THR A 718 -6.48 17.65 -31.27
CA THR A 718 -5.62 18.23 -30.23
C THR A 718 -6.05 17.80 -28.84
N ILE A 719 -5.07 17.42 -28.02
CA ILE A 719 -5.27 17.09 -26.60
C ILE A 719 -4.48 18.06 -25.72
N GLY A 720 -5.09 18.49 -24.61
CA GLY A 720 -4.43 19.29 -23.57
C GLY A 720 -3.74 18.40 -22.54
N GLY A 721 -2.77 18.95 -21.82
CA GLY A 721 -2.11 18.21 -20.75
C GLY A 721 -1.30 19.06 -19.79
N ILE A 722 -0.78 18.42 -18.76
CA ILE A 722 -0.03 19.06 -17.69
C ILE A 722 1.08 18.15 -17.14
N ALA A 723 2.22 18.75 -16.84
CA ALA A 723 3.34 18.16 -16.13
C ALA A 723 3.50 18.92 -14.80
N PHE A 724 3.29 18.26 -13.66
CA PHE A 724 3.22 18.92 -12.35
C PHE A 724 4.62 19.10 -11.73
N ARG A 725 4.95 20.34 -11.31
CA ARG A 725 6.22 20.70 -10.64
C ARG A 725 7.51 20.36 -11.41
N VAL A 726 7.49 20.43 -12.75
CA VAL A 726 8.65 20.08 -13.59
C VAL A 726 9.33 21.26 -14.30
N ALA A 727 8.84 22.50 -14.20
CA ALA A 727 9.31 23.61 -15.05
C ALA A 727 10.84 23.82 -14.99
N GLN A 728 11.43 23.68 -13.80
CA GLN A 728 12.88 23.79 -13.58
C GLN A 728 13.62 22.44 -13.68
N GLU A 729 12.90 21.32 -13.83
CA GLU A 729 13.44 19.97 -14.01
C GLU A 729 13.72 19.65 -15.49
N PRO A 730 14.52 18.62 -15.82
CA PRO A 730 14.86 18.28 -17.20
C PRO A 730 13.66 18.12 -18.14
N LEU A 731 12.57 17.50 -17.66
CA LEU A 731 11.34 17.31 -18.44
C LEU A 731 10.64 18.64 -18.77
N GLY A 732 10.54 19.58 -17.83
CA GLY A 732 9.92 20.88 -18.10
C GLY A 732 10.76 21.75 -19.03
N ARG A 733 12.08 21.77 -18.83
CA ARG A 733 13.02 22.44 -19.75
C ARG A 733 12.89 21.88 -21.17
N ALA A 734 12.80 20.55 -21.33
CA ALA A 734 12.60 19.90 -22.62
C ALA A 734 11.23 20.20 -23.26
N LEU A 735 10.14 20.19 -22.48
CA LEU A 735 8.80 20.55 -22.95
C LEU A 735 8.71 22.01 -23.42
N LEU A 736 9.35 22.94 -22.70
CA LEU A 736 9.38 24.36 -23.07
C LEU A 736 10.25 24.60 -24.31
N ALA A 737 11.39 23.90 -24.44
CA ALA A 737 12.28 24.01 -25.59
C ALA A 737 11.67 23.42 -26.88
N ALA A 738 10.98 22.28 -26.81
CA ALA A 738 10.39 21.60 -27.97
C ALA A 738 9.10 22.25 -28.51
N ARG A 739 8.77 23.48 -28.10
CA ARG A 739 7.53 24.17 -28.50
C ARG A 739 7.53 24.46 -30.01
N GLY A 740 6.60 23.84 -30.72
CA GLY A 740 6.44 23.91 -32.17
C GLY A 740 7.07 22.73 -32.92
N GLU A 741 7.90 21.92 -32.27
CA GLU A 741 8.52 20.70 -32.81
C GLU A 741 7.53 19.51 -32.81
N SER A 742 7.94 18.41 -33.46
CA SER A 742 7.27 17.10 -33.37
C SER A 742 7.98 16.22 -32.35
N VAL A 743 7.23 15.62 -31.42
CA VAL A 743 7.77 14.85 -30.29
C VAL A 743 7.05 13.52 -30.11
N HIS A 744 7.74 12.54 -29.54
CA HIS A 744 7.09 11.43 -28.86
C HIS A 744 6.86 11.87 -27.41
N LEU A 745 5.62 11.78 -26.93
CA LEU A 745 5.29 12.14 -25.53
C LEU A 745 4.66 10.94 -24.83
N ALA A 746 5.19 10.57 -23.66
CA ALA A 746 4.64 9.52 -22.82
C ALA A 746 3.82 10.15 -21.68
N ALA A 747 2.62 9.62 -21.43
CA ALA A 747 1.68 10.16 -20.46
C ALA A 747 0.66 9.12 -19.98
N SER A 748 0.02 9.38 -18.85
CA SER A 748 -1.26 8.74 -18.53
C SER A 748 -2.44 9.64 -18.93
N LEU A 749 -3.64 9.08 -19.00
CA LEU A 749 -4.87 9.82 -19.29
C LEU A 749 -5.59 10.22 -18.00
N THR A 750 -6.16 11.42 -17.98
CA THR A 750 -7.04 11.89 -16.90
C THR A 750 -8.31 12.50 -17.46
N LEU A 751 -9.40 12.47 -16.68
CA LEU A 751 -10.69 13.03 -17.06
C LEU A 751 -10.88 14.41 -16.39
N ASN A 752 -10.73 15.49 -17.16
CA ASN A 752 -11.08 16.83 -16.69
C ASN A 752 -12.61 17.02 -16.78
N ARG A 753 -13.20 17.60 -15.74
CA ARG A 753 -14.64 17.90 -15.61
C ARG A 753 -14.82 19.39 -15.38
N TRP A 754 -15.15 20.12 -16.44
CA TRP A 754 -15.30 21.59 -16.38
C TRP A 754 -16.58 22.06 -17.07
N GLY A 755 -17.37 22.89 -16.37
CA GLY A 755 -18.59 23.49 -16.93
C GLY A 755 -19.63 22.47 -17.42
N GLY A 756 -19.71 21.29 -16.79
CA GLY A 756 -20.58 20.19 -17.20
C GLY A 756 -20.10 19.39 -18.43
N LYS A 757 -18.91 19.68 -18.95
CA LYS A 757 -18.26 18.91 -20.03
C LYS A 757 -17.15 18.03 -19.46
N GLU A 758 -17.01 16.85 -20.02
CA GLU A 758 -15.90 15.93 -19.76
C GLU A 758 -14.93 15.95 -20.94
N THR A 759 -13.63 16.11 -20.67
CA THR A 759 -12.57 16.10 -21.67
C THR A 759 -11.38 15.31 -21.15
N VAL A 760 -10.80 14.46 -22.00
CA VAL A 760 -9.55 13.76 -21.65
C VAL A 760 -8.39 14.74 -21.76
N GLU A 761 -7.52 14.73 -20.77
CA GLU A 761 -6.24 15.42 -20.75
C GLU A 761 -5.10 14.42 -20.46
N VAL A 762 -3.86 14.81 -20.77
CA VAL A 762 -2.68 13.97 -20.53
C VAL A 762 -1.87 14.46 -19.33
N ARG A 763 -1.55 13.55 -18.39
CA ARG A 763 -0.55 13.80 -17.34
C ARG A 763 0.81 13.35 -17.89
N VAL A 764 1.69 14.30 -18.20
CA VAL A 764 2.97 14.00 -18.86
C VAL A 764 3.92 13.25 -17.92
N ILE A 765 4.50 12.15 -18.42
CA ILE A 765 5.43 11.27 -17.70
C ILE A 765 6.83 11.36 -18.33
N ASP A 766 6.93 11.58 -19.64
CA ASP A 766 8.22 11.70 -20.34
C ASP A 766 8.07 12.36 -21.73
N LEU A 767 9.19 12.79 -22.32
CA LEU A 767 9.28 13.31 -23.68
C LEU A 767 10.53 12.78 -24.37
N ALA A 768 10.44 12.48 -25.66
CA ALA A 768 11.57 12.23 -26.54
C ALA A 768 11.36 12.98 -27.87
N ARG A 769 12.46 13.35 -28.54
CA ARG A 769 12.38 13.91 -29.90
C ARG A 769 11.84 12.85 -30.85
N ALA A 770 10.99 13.26 -31.79
CA ALA A 770 10.76 12.46 -32.98
C ALA A 770 12.00 12.56 -33.90
N ALA A 771 12.36 11.45 -34.53
CA ALA A 771 13.44 11.36 -35.51
C ALA A 771 12.99 11.82 -36.91
#